data_AF-A0A6M2ARS0-F1
#
_entry.id   AF-A0A6M2ARS0-F1
#
_cell.length_a   1.000
_cell.length_b   1.000
_cell.length_c   1.000
_cell.angle_alpha   90.00
_cell.angle_beta   90.00
_cell.angle_gamma   90.00
#
_symmetry.space_group_name_H-M   'P 1'
#
loop_
_entity.id
_entity.type
_entity.pdbx_description
1 polymer ?
#
loop_
_entity_poly.entity_id
_entity_poly.type
_entity_poly.pdbx_seq_one_letter_code
_entity_poly.pdbx_strand_id
1 'polypeptide(L)'
;MLNIKRGLYSLPILLFFFSLESFAQVGIGNTNPSSASLLDIGDGTDDNTKGILIPRVNLTNLNSLSPIEQNPATDQVESLLVYNTNETTGKGFYYWNGGTRWVKLIASDAPIDKWSLTGNEITDDDFLGTTNDQPLRIRTNYAERFRIPNAYQVHAMGNGTASTPFYSWASDTDIGMYRISDDILGFSTNGIQRMIILSDGRVTVNSSSVFNSTFNSFATGNRMAIAAQAVNNNAVYAETTGTGDAVLGITSSGNGVWGQSKDGIGVIGIGTISGVGVQGQSNGTGNAVQGIALFSGDGVVGESTYGNGVVGYTNGIENASGVLGWASNETAGGWFISSTSTNPPTPGTGTALIGAMGSISITPPNGSGVTANGVKTGIYASASASGTGSTNSGNAAGEFTLGTNPVGGTNTIRARAKIAGYHYGRLIGIGSNNINSYYGGYFEGGVTSPAYSYVGIKYNAGTNGDGGTNYKIIGSGIVSTLVDDSAGNKRILFAPESPEILFEDYGVGKLQNGSVYINIDPLFAKSIHVSEKHPLKVFIQLEGECNGVFVTEKTASGFLVKELNGGTSNTPFSYHIVANRADDIASDGSIASKHVGLRFPIGPSPAEMMETQAMEVKEDKVKIEKVKGKSAKSTQLDIQATEKHSNSEPQLLQEQQPANTPIKSSNTNNMQLQESK
;
A
#
# COMPACT_ATOMS: atom_id res chain seq x y z
N MET A 1 177.43 16.55 2.55
CA MET A 1 176.87 17.33 3.68
C MET A 1 175.41 17.61 3.33
N LEU A 2 174.36 17.49 4.17
CA LEU A 2 174.11 16.96 5.54
C LEU A 2 172.58 17.14 5.77
N ASN A 3 171.73 16.46 6.58
CA ASN A 3 171.54 15.15 7.25
C ASN A 3 170.05 15.16 7.76
N ILE A 4 169.30 14.13 8.21
CA ILE A 4 169.39 12.65 8.38
C ILE A 4 167.92 12.11 8.38
N LYS A 5 167.52 11.11 7.58
CA LYS A 5 167.34 9.66 7.90
C LYS A 5 166.44 9.26 9.11
N ARG A 6 165.42 8.41 8.84
CA ARG A 6 164.82 7.32 9.69
C ARG A 6 164.02 7.79 10.94
N GLY A 7 163.12 6.99 11.57
CA GLY A 7 162.61 5.60 11.38
C GLY A 7 161.30 5.37 12.19
N LEU A 8 160.48 4.32 11.96
CA LEU A 8 160.47 2.98 12.61
C LEU A 8 160.17 3.01 14.15
N TYR A 9 159.17 2.32 14.76
CA TYR A 9 158.13 1.35 14.31
C TYR A 9 156.68 1.80 14.78
N SER A 10 155.68 1.07 15.34
CA SER A 10 155.47 -0.26 15.99
C SER A 10 153.97 -0.74 15.96
N LEU A 11 153.63 -1.84 16.65
CA LEU A 11 152.32 -2.50 16.90
C LEU A 11 152.16 -2.78 18.45
N PRO A 12 151.08 -3.39 19.04
CA PRO A 12 149.65 -3.52 18.69
C PRO A 12 148.62 -3.47 19.89
N ILE A 13 147.31 -3.64 19.59
CA ILE A 13 146.22 -4.36 20.37
C ILE A 13 145.93 -4.02 21.85
N LEU A 14 144.66 -3.66 22.16
CA LEU A 14 143.69 -4.47 22.97
C LEU A 14 142.23 -3.95 22.84
N LEU A 15 141.24 -4.85 22.85
CA LEU A 15 139.79 -4.55 22.93
C LEU A 15 139.27 -4.77 24.36
N PHE A 16 138.12 -4.18 24.74
CA PHE A 16 136.93 -4.95 25.15
C PHE A 16 135.63 -4.10 25.32
N PHE A 17 134.57 -4.53 24.65
CA PHE A 17 133.12 -4.46 25.00
C PHE A 17 132.51 -3.24 25.72
N PHE A 18 131.52 -2.64 25.06
CA PHE A 18 130.11 -2.73 25.49
C PHE A 18 129.18 -2.68 24.27
N SER A 19 128.07 -3.40 24.29
CA SER A 19 127.10 -3.50 23.19
C SER A 19 125.68 -3.22 23.66
N LEU A 20 124.94 -2.40 22.93
CA LEU A 20 123.51 -2.18 23.08
C LEU A 20 122.83 -2.50 21.75
N GLU A 21 121.87 -3.42 21.77
CA GLU A 21 121.00 -3.73 20.63
C GLU A 21 119.92 -2.64 20.48
N SER A 22 119.58 -2.27 19.24
CA SER A 22 118.45 -1.40 18.93
C SER A 22 117.75 -1.85 17.65
N PHE A 23 116.49 -2.28 17.75
CA PHE A 23 115.70 -2.62 16.57
C PHE A 23 115.31 -1.34 15.81
N ALA A 24 115.65 -1.28 14.53
CA ALA A 24 115.29 -0.17 13.65
C ALA A 24 114.10 -0.55 12.75
N GLN A 25 112.97 0.11 12.96
CA GLN A 25 111.85 0.15 12.01
C GLN A 25 112.05 1.30 11.02
N VAL A 26 111.74 1.09 9.73
CA VAL A 26 112.07 2.05 8.66
C VAL A 26 110.96 3.10 8.53
N GLY A 27 111.14 4.21 9.24
CA GLY A 27 110.41 5.45 8.97
C GLY A 27 111.13 6.28 7.88
N ILE A 28 110.39 6.78 6.89
CA ILE A 28 110.89 7.71 5.87
C ILE A 28 110.06 8.99 5.96
N GLY A 29 110.69 10.11 6.33
CA GLY A 29 109.98 11.38 6.55
C GLY A 29 109.13 11.42 7.82
N ASN A 30 109.17 10.38 8.65
CA ASN A 30 108.51 10.28 9.96
C ASN A 30 109.55 9.92 11.03
N THR A 31 109.59 10.65 12.16
CA THR A 31 110.45 10.36 13.31
C THR A 31 109.79 9.44 14.34
N ASN A 32 108.48 9.22 14.26
CA ASN A 32 107.71 8.29 15.08
C ASN A 32 106.87 7.34 14.18
N PRO A 33 107.54 6.45 13.40
CA PRO A 33 106.86 5.49 12.54
C PRO A 33 106.00 4.49 13.34
N SER A 34 104.82 4.17 12.80
CA SER A 34 103.83 3.29 13.43
C SER A 34 104.34 1.86 13.57
N SER A 35 104.28 1.32 14.79
CA SER A 35 104.66 -0.07 15.10
C SER A 35 103.77 -1.14 14.44
N ALA A 36 102.68 -0.74 13.79
CA ALA A 36 101.85 -1.60 12.95
C ALA A 36 102.34 -1.69 11.49
N SER A 37 103.47 -1.07 11.13
CA SER A 37 103.99 -0.98 9.77
C SER A 37 105.43 -1.47 9.66
N LEU A 38 105.78 -2.12 8.54
CA LEU A 38 107.19 -2.41 8.20
C LEU A 38 107.89 -1.22 7.51
N LEU A 39 107.10 -0.32 6.93
CA LEU A 39 107.54 0.89 6.25
C LEU A 39 106.47 1.97 6.48
N ASP A 40 106.83 2.99 7.26
CA ASP A 40 106.01 4.18 7.48
C ASP A 40 106.59 5.32 6.64
N ILE A 41 105.75 5.96 5.83
CA ILE A 41 106.15 7.12 5.03
C ILE A 41 105.34 8.31 5.52
N GLY A 42 105.99 9.18 6.28
CA GLY A 42 105.39 10.40 6.80
C GLY A 42 105.12 11.42 5.70
N ASP A 43 104.29 12.40 6.03
CA ASP A 43 104.05 13.59 5.23
C ASP A 43 105.34 14.44 5.05
N GLY A 44 106.25 14.39 6.01
CA GLY A 44 107.55 15.08 5.98
C GLY A 44 107.48 16.38 6.77
N THR A 45 107.57 16.27 8.09
CA THR A 45 107.19 17.30 9.08
C THR A 45 108.03 18.58 9.13
N ASP A 46 109.00 18.76 8.21
CA ASP A 46 109.84 19.95 8.10
C ASP A 46 109.82 20.49 6.65
N ASP A 47 109.10 21.60 6.45
CA ASP A 47 109.12 22.50 5.28
C ASP A 47 109.03 21.85 3.88
N ASN A 48 108.20 20.82 3.68
CA ASN A 48 107.28 20.64 2.54
C ASN A 48 106.70 19.21 2.55
N THR A 49 105.37 19.08 2.47
CA THR A 49 104.68 17.79 2.36
C THR A 49 105.09 17.03 1.10
N LYS A 50 105.50 15.76 1.24
CA LYS A 50 105.99 14.90 0.15
C LYS A 50 105.12 13.67 -0.03
N GLY A 51 105.07 13.16 -1.27
CA GLY A 51 104.36 11.93 -1.62
C GLY A 51 105.29 10.90 -2.26
N ILE A 52 104.93 9.62 -2.18
CA ILE A 52 105.66 8.53 -2.83
C ILE A 52 105.45 8.52 -4.35
N LEU A 53 106.55 8.46 -5.11
CA LEU A 53 106.49 8.15 -6.54
C LEU A 53 106.51 6.63 -6.75
N ILE A 54 105.33 6.07 -6.88
CA ILE A 54 105.07 4.69 -7.31
C ILE A 54 105.71 4.41 -8.70
N PRO A 55 106.27 3.21 -8.96
CA PRO A 55 106.85 2.85 -10.25
C PRO A 55 105.92 3.14 -11.44
N ARG A 56 106.45 3.86 -12.44
CA ARG A 56 105.72 4.23 -13.66
C ARG A 56 105.96 3.16 -14.73
N VAL A 57 104.92 2.43 -15.12
CA VAL A 57 105.01 1.22 -15.97
C VAL A 57 104.09 1.36 -17.18
N ASN A 58 104.50 0.88 -18.35
CA ASN A 58 103.70 0.93 -19.58
C ASN A 58 102.91 -0.38 -19.75
N LEU A 59 101.70 -0.47 -19.17
CA LEU A 59 100.87 -1.67 -19.22
C LEU A 59 100.14 -1.78 -20.56
N THR A 60 100.74 -2.43 -21.55
CA THR A 60 100.14 -2.59 -22.89
C THR A 60 99.00 -3.61 -22.93
N ASN A 61 98.92 -4.52 -21.95
CA ASN A 61 97.83 -5.48 -21.78
C ASN A 61 97.51 -5.63 -20.28
N LEU A 62 96.31 -5.23 -19.86
CA LEU A 62 95.91 -5.31 -18.44
C LEU A 62 95.74 -6.74 -17.94
N ASN A 63 95.48 -7.72 -18.83
CA ASN A 63 95.29 -9.14 -18.47
C ASN A 63 96.61 -9.93 -18.50
N SER A 64 97.74 -9.25 -18.32
CA SER A 64 99.07 -9.85 -18.21
C SER A 64 99.90 -9.04 -17.20
N LEU A 65 100.78 -9.72 -16.44
CA LEU A 65 101.70 -9.03 -15.54
C LEU A 65 102.76 -8.21 -16.30
N SER A 66 103.03 -8.59 -17.56
CA SER A 66 103.95 -7.90 -18.47
C SER A 66 103.63 -6.38 -18.56
N PRO A 67 104.64 -5.50 -18.47
CA PRO A 67 106.08 -5.75 -18.61
C PRO A 67 106.81 -6.02 -17.29
N ILE A 68 106.12 -6.32 -16.17
CA ILE A 68 106.81 -6.84 -14.99
C ILE A 68 107.15 -8.31 -15.22
N GLU A 69 108.44 -8.64 -15.06
CA GLU A 69 108.96 -10.01 -15.11
C GLU A 69 108.85 -10.64 -13.71
N GLN A 70 108.46 -11.92 -13.67
CA GLN A 70 108.44 -12.74 -12.45
C GLN A 70 108.88 -14.16 -12.80
N ASN A 71 109.32 -14.95 -11.81
CA ASN A 71 109.45 -16.39 -11.95
C ASN A 71 108.06 -17.07 -11.79
N PRO A 72 107.47 -17.67 -12.85
CA PRO A 72 106.11 -18.21 -12.79
C PRO A 72 105.92 -19.39 -11.83
N ALA A 73 107.01 -19.97 -11.31
CA ALA A 73 106.98 -21.11 -10.40
C ALA A 73 107.07 -20.75 -8.90
N THR A 74 107.41 -19.50 -8.55
CA THR A 74 107.60 -19.08 -7.14
C THR A 74 106.85 -17.80 -6.77
N ASP A 75 106.61 -16.92 -7.74
CA ASP A 75 106.26 -15.53 -7.44
C ASP A 75 104.74 -15.33 -7.54
N GLN A 76 104.04 -15.62 -6.44
CA GLN A 76 102.63 -15.22 -6.27
C GLN A 76 102.54 -13.80 -5.72
N VAL A 77 103.07 -12.83 -6.48
CA VAL A 77 102.96 -11.41 -6.14
C VAL A 77 101.51 -10.94 -6.31
N GLU A 78 100.98 -10.29 -5.27
CA GLU A 78 99.71 -9.56 -5.24
C GLU A 78 99.96 -8.15 -4.69
N SER A 79 99.06 -7.20 -4.96
CA SER A 79 99.12 -5.83 -4.45
C SER A 79 100.35 -5.02 -4.91
N LEU A 80 101.03 -5.46 -5.97
CA LEU A 80 102.01 -4.63 -6.69
C LEU A 80 101.30 -3.38 -7.22
N LEU A 81 101.59 -2.22 -6.63
CA LEU A 81 101.04 -0.94 -7.06
C LEU A 81 101.97 -0.28 -8.11
N VAL A 82 101.41 0.14 -9.24
CA VAL A 82 102.10 0.84 -10.33
C VAL A 82 101.30 2.06 -10.78
N TYR A 83 101.95 3.02 -11.42
CA TYR A 83 101.29 4.04 -12.21
C TYR A 83 101.40 3.68 -13.69
N ASN A 84 100.30 3.25 -14.31
CA ASN A 84 100.23 2.99 -15.74
C ASN A 84 100.45 4.28 -16.55
N THR A 85 101.44 4.26 -17.43
CA THR A 85 101.73 5.35 -18.37
C THR A 85 101.07 5.17 -19.73
N ASN A 86 100.52 3.99 -20.03
CA ASN A 86 99.86 3.69 -21.28
C ASN A 86 98.51 4.42 -21.39
N GLU A 87 98.32 5.22 -22.44
CA GLU A 87 97.07 5.98 -22.60
C GLU A 87 95.93 5.12 -23.15
N THR A 88 96.24 4.12 -23.98
CA THR A 88 95.26 3.22 -24.63
C THR A 88 94.60 2.25 -23.65
N THR A 89 95.35 1.68 -22.70
CA THR A 89 94.80 0.83 -21.61
C THR A 89 94.34 1.64 -20.39
N GLY A 90 94.52 2.97 -20.44
CA GLY A 90 94.12 3.91 -19.40
C GLY A 90 95.28 4.30 -18.48
N LYS A 91 95.69 5.56 -18.54
CA LYS A 91 96.70 6.16 -17.65
C LYS A 91 96.18 6.27 -16.21
N GLY A 92 97.03 6.11 -15.19
CA GLY A 92 96.66 6.25 -13.77
C GLY A 92 97.22 5.13 -12.87
N PHE A 93 96.83 5.07 -11.60
CA PHE A 93 97.28 4.00 -10.69
C PHE A 93 96.57 2.67 -10.98
N TYR A 94 97.30 1.55 -10.89
CA TYR A 94 96.81 0.18 -11.01
C TYR A 94 97.49 -0.71 -9.97
N TYR A 95 96.79 -1.70 -9.45
CA TYR A 95 97.39 -2.78 -8.65
C TYR A 95 97.18 -4.14 -9.31
N TRP A 96 98.11 -5.07 -9.13
CA TRP A 96 97.97 -6.44 -9.62
C TRP A 96 97.19 -7.32 -8.63
N ASN A 97 96.16 -8.02 -9.10
CA ASN A 97 95.21 -8.77 -8.28
C ASN A 97 95.60 -10.24 -8.00
N GLY A 98 96.90 -10.51 -7.84
CA GLY A 98 97.40 -11.84 -7.44
C GLY A 98 97.37 -12.93 -8.51
N GLY A 99 97.00 -12.62 -9.76
CA GLY A 99 97.22 -13.58 -10.86
C GLY A 99 96.44 -13.42 -12.17
N THR A 100 95.49 -12.49 -12.29
CA THR A 100 94.64 -12.41 -13.50
C THR A 100 94.70 -11.10 -14.26
N ARG A 101 94.82 -9.96 -13.59
CA ARG A 101 94.88 -8.64 -14.23
C ARG A 101 95.35 -7.50 -13.33
N TRP A 102 95.84 -6.47 -13.99
CA TRP A 102 95.95 -5.11 -13.46
C TRP A 102 94.56 -4.50 -13.27
N VAL A 103 94.22 -4.17 -12.04
CA VAL A 103 92.99 -3.49 -11.65
C VAL A 103 93.29 -2.01 -11.46
N LYS A 104 92.56 -1.12 -12.13
CA LYS A 104 92.76 0.33 -11.97
C LYS A 104 92.35 0.76 -10.56
N LEU A 105 93.25 1.43 -9.86
CA LEU A 105 92.94 2.12 -8.61
C LEU A 105 92.37 3.49 -8.97
N ILE A 106 91.04 3.61 -8.93
CA ILE A 106 90.31 4.82 -9.32
C ILE A 106 89.97 5.61 -8.05
N ALA A 107 90.54 6.80 -7.88
CA ALA A 107 89.99 7.80 -6.97
C ALA A 107 88.75 8.44 -7.65
N SER A 108 87.71 8.78 -6.88
CA SER A 108 86.45 9.28 -7.43
C SER A 108 86.48 10.79 -7.71
N ASP A 109 87.37 11.22 -8.61
CA ASP A 109 87.51 12.62 -9.07
C ASP A 109 86.76 12.94 -10.37
N ALA A 110 86.16 11.93 -11.01
CA ALA A 110 85.03 12.10 -11.92
C ALA A 110 83.70 11.97 -11.15
N PRO A 111 82.67 12.79 -11.44
CA PRO A 111 81.33 12.57 -10.88
C PRO A 111 80.82 11.19 -11.29
N ILE A 112 80.49 10.37 -10.29
CA ILE A 112 80.11 8.98 -10.50
C ILE A 112 78.65 8.87 -10.95
N ASP A 113 78.45 8.86 -12.28
CA ASP A 113 77.16 8.63 -12.98
C ASP A 113 76.61 7.19 -12.79
N LYS A 114 76.72 6.62 -11.58
CA LYS A 114 76.33 5.24 -11.25
C LYS A 114 75.82 5.13 -9.81
N TRP A 115 74.65 4.52 -9.64
CA TRP A 115 74.18 4.07 -8.33
C TRP A 115 75.04 2.91 -7.82
N SER A 116 75.45 2.97 -6.55
CA SER A 116 76.13 1.88 -5.85
C SER A 116 75.10 0.93 -5.22
N LEU A 117 75.38 -0.37 -5.22
CA LEU A 117 74.39 -1.42 -4.89
C LEU A 117 74.33 -1.80 -3.40
N THR A 118 74.53 -0.85 -2.48
CA THR A 118 74.36 -1.08 -1.03
C THR A 118 72.91 -1.09 -0.57
N GLY A 119 71.94 -0.75 -1.43
CA GLY A 119 70.51 -0.61 -1.13
C GLY A 119 69.75 -1.91 -0.83
N ASN A 120 70.18 -2.65 0.19
CA ASN A 120 69.41 -3.71 0.87
C ASN A 120 69.22 -3.41 2.37
N GLU A 121 70.04 -2.54 2.97
CA GLU A 121 69.70 -1.82 4.20
C GLU A 121 69.86 -0.31 3.91
N ILE A 122 68.95 0.49 4.49
CA ILE A 122 68.75 1.92 4.18
C ILE A 122 68.62 2.64 5.52
N THR A 123 69.38 3.72 5.72
CA THR A 123 69.25 4.60 6.89
C THR A 123 68.35 5.80 6.60
N ASP A 124 67.92 6.55 7.62
CA ASP A 124 66.96 7.65 7.45
C ASP A 124 67.44 8.77 6.48
N ASP A 125 68.76 8.90 6.25
CA ASP A 125 69.37 9.86 5.34
C ASP A 125 69.57 9.33 3.89
N ASP A 126 69.38 8.02 3.64
CA ASP A 126 69.62 7.37 2.35
C ASP A 126 68.40 7.48 1.41
N PHE A 127 68.55 8.07 0.22
CA PHE A 127 67.44 8.21 -0.73
C PHE A 127 67.83 8.09 -2.22
N LEU A 128 66.84 7.71 -3.04
CA LEU A 128 66.94 7.68 -4.50
C LEU A 128 66.34 8.96 -5.10
N GLY A 129 67.16 9.96 -5.42
CA GLY A 129 66.68 11.23 -5.95
C GLY A 129 67.77 12.21 -6.39
N THR A 130 67.44 13.50 -6.33
CA THR A 130 68.32 14.64 -6.60
C THR A 130 68.31 15.61 -5.41
N THR A 131 69.44 16.24 -5.11
CA THR A 131 69.61 17.23 -4.02
C THR A 131 69.40 18.69 -4.47
N ASN A 132 68.95 18.90 -5.71
CA ASN A 132 68.84 20.21 -6.34
C ASN A 132 67.56 20.28 -7.19
N ASP A 133 67.26 21.46 -7.74
CA ASP A 133 66.01 21.73 -8.47
C ASP A 133 65.85 20.93 -9.79
N GLN A 134 66.79 20.06 -10.16
CA GLN A 134 66.66 19.19 -11.32
C GLN A 134 65.80 17.96 -11.02
N PRO A 135 64.90 17.57 -11.93
CA PRO A 135 64.03 16.41 -11.73
C PRO A 135 64.79 15.08 -11.81
N LEU A 136 64.38 14.10 -11.00
CA LEU A 136 64.74 12.70 -11.24
C LEU A 136 64.03 12.22 -12.51
N ARG A 137 64.78 11.67 -13.47
CA ARG A 137 64.26 11.24 -14.79
C ARG A 137 64.61 9.79 -15.08
N ILE A 138 63.60 8.93 -15.08
CA ILE A 138 63.74 7.50 -15.39
C ILE A 138 63.61 7.32 -16.91
N ARG A 139 64.62 6.71 -17.54
CA ARG A 139 64.76 6.60 -18.99
C ARG A 139 64.96 5.16 -19.46
N THR A 140 64.57 4.89 -20.70
CA THR A 140 64.85 3.61 -21.39
C THR A 140 65.09 3.87 -22.86
N ASN A 141 66.23 3.43 -23.40
CA ASN A 141 66.69 3.77 -24.76
C ASN A 141 66.64 5.29 -25.03
N TYR A 142 67.27 6.07 -24.15
CA TYR A 142 67.31 7.55 -24.11
C TYR A 142 65.95 8.28 -23.96
N ALA A 143 64.82 7.64 -24.27
CA ALA A 143 63.48 8.17 -24.06
C ALA A 143 63.14 8.25 -22.56
N GLU A 144 62.56 9.37 -22.14
CA GLU A 144 62.03 9.56 -20.78
C GLU A 144 60.72 8.79 -20.61
N ARG A 145 60.55 8.12 -19.46
CA ARG A 145 59.37 7.29 -19.15
C ARG A 145 58.60 7.84 -17.96
N PHE A 146 59.31 8.12 -16.87
CA PHE A 146 58.79 8.78 -15.68
C PHE A 146 59.69 9.95 -15.29
N ARG A 147 59.08 10.98 -14.70
CA ARG A 147 59.79 12.10 -14.10
C ARG A 147 59.23 12.42 -12.71
N ILE A 148 60.10 12.62 -11.73
CA ILE A 148 59.75 13.30 -10.48
C ILE A 148 60.24 14.75 -10.61
N PRO A 149 59.36 15.74 -10.89
CA PRO A 149 59.71 17.16 -10.89
C PRO A 149 60.16 17.65 -9.50
N ASN A 150 60.73 18.85 -9.44
CA ASN A 150 60.80 19.65 -8.21
C ASN A 150 59.39 20.22 -7.87
N ALA A 151 58.45 19.32 -7.61
CA ALA A 151 57.06 19.56 -7.25
C ALA A 151 56.46 18.26 -6.69
N TYR A 152 55.36 18.34 -5.94
CA TYR A 152 54.68 17.19 -5.33
C TYR A 152 53.87 16.35 -6.33
N GLN A 153 54.54 15.83 -7.36
CA GLN A 153 53.94 15.09 -8.48
C GLN A 153 54.88 14.00 -8.99
N VAL A 154 54.33 13.04 -9.73
CA VAL A 154 55.09 12.15 -10.63
C VAL A 154 54.45 12.26 -12.01
N HIS A 155 55.24 12.57 -13.04
CA HIS A 155 54.74 12.79 -14.39
C HIS A 155 54.90 11.54 -15.26
N ALA A 156 53.80 11.16 -15.91
CA ALA A 156 53.81 10.25 -17.06
C ALA A 156 54.39 10.97 -18.28
N MET A 157 55.37 10.36 -18.97
CA MET A 157 55.97 10.94 -20.19
C MET A 157 55.22 10.56 -21.48
N GLY A 158 54.02 10.00 -21.37
CA GLY A 158 53.13 9.70 -22.50
C GLY A 158 51.73 9.37 -22.02
N ASN A 159 50.73 9.59 -22.89
CA ASN A 159 49.32 9.44 -22.53
C ASN A 159 48.90 7.99 -22.23
N GLY A 160 49.47 7.02 -22.97
CA GLY A 160 48.95 5.66 -23.05
C GLY A 160 47.69 5.56 -23.93
N THR A 161 47.12 4.37 -24.03
CA THR A 161 45.85 4.08 -24.72
C THR A 161 45.05 3.04 -23.94
N ALA A 162 43.83 2.69 -24.39
CA ALA A 162 43.06 1.61 -23.77
C ALA A 162 43.70 0.22 -23.95
N SER A 163 44.52 0.00 -24.99
CA SER A 163 45.24 -1.26 -25.25
C SER A 163 46.67 -1.27 -24.72
N THR A 164 47.22 -0.10 -24.40
CA THR A 164 48.54 0.10 -23.81
C THR A 164 48.49 1.28 -22.81
N PRO A 165 47.80 1.11 -21.67
CA PRO A 165 47.72 2.16 -20.65
C PRO A 165 49.10 2.48 -20.06
N PHE A 166 49.29 3.75 -19.67
CA PHE A 166 50.60 4.23 -19.19
C PHE A 166 50.98 3.61 -17.84
N TYR A 167 50.01 3.46 -16.94
CA TYR A 167 50.14 2.63 -15.75
C TYR A 167 49.43 1.31 -16.01
N SER A 168 50.19 0.21 -16.11
CA SER A 168 49.75 -1.14 -16.46
C SER A 168 50.56 -2.20 -15.71
N TRP A 169 50.18 -3.47 -15.82
CA TRP A 169 50.87 -4.58 -15.13
C TRP A 169 51.75 -5.37 -16.09
N ALA A 170 52.88 -5.89 -15.61
CA ALA A 170 53.84 -6.60 -16.48
C ALA A 170 53.33 -7.95 -17.01
N SER A 171 52.36 -8.57 -16.32
CA SER A 171 51.68 -9.81 -16.72
C SER A 171 50.40 -9.60 -17.53
N ASP A 172 49.86 -8.38 -17.52
CA ASP A 172 48.65 -7.99 -18.25
C ASP A 172 48.79 -6.50 -18.60
N THR A 173 49.19 -6.25 -19.85
CA THR A 173 49.63 -4.94 -20.31
C THR A 173 48.50 -4.06 -20.85
N ASP A 174 47.26 -4.56 -20.88
CA ASP A 174 46.11 -3.85 -21.46
C ASP A 174 45.11 -3.35 -20.39
N ILE A 175 45.17 -3.92 -19.18
CA ILE A 175 44.54 -3.37 -17.97
C ILE A 175 45.37 -2.21 -17.41
N GLY A 176 44.71 -1.10 -17.07
CA GLY A 176 45.43 0.08 -16.57
C GLY A 176 44.69 1.40 -16.59
N MET A 177 45.47 2.46 -16.37
CA MET A 177 45.06 3.86 -16.34
C MET A 177 45.85 4.68 -17.37
N TYR A 178 45.16 5.55 -18.11
CA TYR A 178 45.74 6.33 -19.20
C TYR A 178 45.03 7.69 -19.37
N ARG A 179 45.73 8.66 -19.97
CA ARG A 179 45.17 9.97 -20.33
C ARG A 179 44.54 9.88 -21.71
N ILE A 180 43.28 10.29 -21.85
CA ILE A 180 42.58 10.26 -23.14
C ILE A 180 42.82 11.56 -23.91
N SER A 181 42.68 12.69 -23.22
CA SER A 181 42.84 14.04 -23.76
C SER A 181 43.20 15.00 -22.62
N ASP A 182 43.18 16.29 -22.89
CA ASP A 182 43.32 17.33 -21.87
C ASP A 182 42.19 17.22 -20.84
N ASP A 183 42.60 17.06 -19.58
CA ASP A 183 41.76 16.84 -18.40
C ASP A 183 40.75 15.67 -18.49
N ILE A 184 41.03 14.67 -19.34
CA ILE A 184 40.22 13.43 -19.43
C ILE A 184 41.05 12.18 -19.06
N LEU A 185 40.61 11.47 -18.02
CA LEU A 185 41.23 10.25 -17.51
C LEU A 185 40.43 9.00 -17.91
N GLY A 186 41.13 7.93 -18.29
CA GLY A 186 40.55 6.66 -18.71
C GLY A 186 41.11 5.45 -17.96
N PHE A 187 40.25 4.44 -17.78
CA PHE A 187 40.60 3.12 -17.25
C PHE A 187 40.22 2.03 -18.26
N SER A 188 41.04 0.99 -18.40
CA SER A 188 40.83 -0.11 -19.35
C SER A 188 40.95 -1.51 -18.73
N THR A 189 40.30 -2.50 -19.35
CA THR A 189 40.52 -3.95 -19.13
C THR A 189 40.22 -4.74 -20.41
N ASN A 190 41.03 -5.74 -20.75
CA ASN A 190 40.98 -6.49 -22.02
C ASN A 190 41.01 -5.52 -23.23
N GLY A 191 41.94 -4.57 -23.19
CA GLY A 191 42.21 -3.54 -24.20
C GLY A 191 41.12 -2.50 -24.40
N ILE A 192 40.04 -2.57 -23.61
CA ILE A 192 38.80 -1.82 -23.82
C ILE A 192 38.59 -0.83 -22.66
N GLN A 193 38.25 0.40 -23.01
CA GLN A 193 37.85 1.48 -22.11
C GLN A 193 36.63 1.08 -21.27
N ARG A 194 36.75 1.14 -19.94
CA ARG A 194 35.71 0.76 -18.96
C ARG A 194 35.12 1.93 -18.20
N MET A 195 35.94 2.92 -17.87
CA MET A 195 35.51 4.13 -17.19
C MET A 195 36.22 5.35 -17.78
N ILE A 196 35.49 6.46 -17.87
CA ILE A 196 35.98 7.76 -18.30
C ILE A 196 35.59 8.78 -17.24
N ILE A 197 36.52 9.65 -16.87
CA ILE A 197 36.26 10.89 -16.12
C ILE A 197 36.56 12.05 -17.07
N LEU A 198 35.56 12.86 -17.37
CA LEU A 198 35.63 14.01 -18.28
C LEU A 198 36.10 15.27 -17.54
N SER A 199 36.58 16.26 -18.30
CA SER A 199 37.14 17.52 -17.81
C SER A 199 36.13 18.43 -17.08
N ASP A 200 34.83 18.16 -17.25
CA ASP A 200 33.73 18.80 -16.53
C ASP A 200 33.18 17.95 -15.37
N GLY A 201 33.93 16.94 -14.93
CA GLY A 201 33.61 16.09 -13.78
C GLY A 201 32.58 14.99 -14.05
N ARG A 202 32.04 14.89 -15.27
CA ARG A 202 31.11 13.81 -15.64
C ARG A 202 31.84 12.46 -15.75
N VAL A 203 31.21 11.40 -15.26
CA VAL A 203 31.73 10.03 -15.25
C VAL A 203 30.85 9.12 -16.10
N THR A 204 31.47 8.29 -16.93
CA THR A 204 30.79 7.27 -17.76
C THR A 204 31.44 5.91 -17.60
N VAL A 205 30.61 4.86 -17.43
CA VAL A 205 31.03 3.47 -17.21
C VAL A 205 30.43 2.56 -18.29
N ASN A 206 31.26 1.69 -18.87
CA ASN A 206 30.95 0.78 -19.99
C ASN A 206 30.40 1.46 -21.26
N SER A 207 30.75 2.72 -21.50
CA SER A 207 30.45 3.41 -22.75
C SER A 207 31.54 4.45 -23.08
N SER A 208 31.75 4.69 -24.37
CA SER A 208 32.66 5.71 -24.92
C SER A 208 31.94 6.99 -25.36
N SER A 209 30.60 7.01 -25.32
CA SER A 209 29.79 8.18 -25.66
C SER A 209 29.77 9.21 -24.52
N VAL A 210 29.66 10.49 -24.89
CA VAL A 210 29.52 11.61 -23.95
C VAL A 210 28.04 11.92 -23.75
N PHE A 211 27.58 11.91 -22.49
CA PHE A 211 26.19 12.12 -22.10
C PHE A 211 26.02 13.37 -21.24
N ASN A 212 24.83 13.97 -21.25
CA ASN A 212 24.58 15.22 -20.50
C ASN A 212 24.52 15.02 -18.96
N SER A 213 24.35 13.78 -18.49
CA SER A 213 24.27 13.45 -17.07
C SER A 213 25.64 13.31 -16.41
N THR A 214 25.76 13.66 -15.13
CA THR A 214 27.03 13.61 -14.38
C THR A 214 27.54 12.20 -14.09
N PHE A 215 26.65 11.21 -13.99
CA PHE A 215 27.02 9.80 -13.87
C PHE A 215 26.20 8.96 -14.83
N ASN A 216 26.86 8.08 -15.58
CA ASN A 216 26.24 7.19 -16.55
C ASN A 216 26.82 5.78 -16.41
N SER A 217 25.99 4.78 -16.13
CA SER A 217 26.41 3.37 -16.08
C SER A 217 25.63 2.56 -17.10
N PHE A 218 26.34 1.86 -17.98
CA PHE A 218 25.74 1.01 -19.00
C PHE A 218 25.94 -0.48 -18.68
N ALA A 219 24.89 -1.25 -18.90
CA ALA A 219 24.89 -2.70 -18.79
C ALA A 219 24.37 -3.32 -20.10
N THR A 220 24.85 -4.53 -20.40
CA THR A 220 24.50 -5.27 -21.63
C THR A 220 24.02 -6.67 -21.28
N GLY A 221 22.95 -7.12 -21.95
CA GLY A 221 22.24 -8.35 -21.59
C GLY A 221 21.57 -8.25 -20.22
N ASN A 222 21.44 -9.39 -19.54
CA ASN A 222 20.69 -9.52 -18.28
C ASN A 222 21.49 -9.04 -17.05
N ARG A 223 22.15 -7.88 -17.14
CA ARG A 223 23.03 -7.31 -16.11
C ARG A 223 22.41 -6.04 -15.52
N MET A 224 22.51 -5.86 -14.21
CA MET A 224 22.16 -4.60 -13.55
C MET A 224 23.25 -3.54 -13.81
N ALA A 225 22.86 -2.32 -14.17
CA ALA A 225 23.79 -1.20 -14.35
C ALA A 225 24.24 -0.57 -13.02
N ILE A 226 23.37 -0.63 -12.01
CA ILE A 226 23.63 -0.20 -10.63
C ILE A 226 22.93 -1.22 -9.72
N ALA A 227 23.60 -1.66 -8.66
CA ALA A 227 23.00 -2.39 -7.55
C ALA A 227 23.46 -1.71 -6.25
N ALA A 228 22.51 -1.35 -5.38
CA ALA A 228 22.78 -0.59 -4.17
C ALA A 228 22.02 -1.21 -2.99
N GLN A 229 22.68 -1.32 -1.84
CA GLN A 229 22.12 -1.86 -0.61
C GLN A 229 22.66 -1.09 0.59
N ALA A 230 21.78 -0.79 1.55
CA ALA A 230 22.14 -0.23 2.84
C ALA A 230 21.46 -1.05 3.94
N VAL A 231 22.12 -1.19 5.09
CA VAL A 231 21.54 -1.85 6.28
C VAL A 231 20.72 -0.86 7.11
N ASN A 232 21.10 0.42 7.09
CA ASN A 232 20.41 1.55 7.69
C ASN A 232 20.49 2.74 6.73
N ASN A 233 19.45 3.59 6.72
CA ASN A 233 19.34 4.76 5.83
C ASN A 233 19.24 4.39 4.32
N ASN A 234 19.17 5.40 3.46
CA ASN A 234 18.91 5.26 2.02
C ASN A 234 20.08 4.63 1.26
N ALA A 235 19.81 3.56 0.51
CA ALA A 235 20.81 2.94 -0.39
C ALA A 235 21.07 3.79 -1.66
N VAL A 236 20.07 4.54 -2.10
CA VAL A 236 20.15 5.61 -3.10
C VAL A 236 19.30 6.76 -2.59
N TYR A 237 19.84 7.98 -2.64
CA TYR A 237 19.09 9.21 -2.37
C TYR A 237 19.21 10.12 -3.59
N ALA A 238 18.08 10.65 -4.05
CA ALA A 238 18.00 11.55 -5.19
C ALA A 238 17.10 12.73 -4.80
N GLU A 239 17.62 13.93 -5.00
CA GLU A 239 16.96 15.19 -4.67
C GLU A 239 17.09 16.14 -5.87
N THR A 240 16.05 16.94 -6.10
CA THR A 240 16.01 17.97 -7.14
C THR A 240 15.50 19.25 -6.51
N THR A 241 16.31 20.32 -6.55
CA THR A 241 15.95 21.65 -6.05
C THR A 241 15.45 22.57 -7.15
N GLY A 242 15.40 22.08 -8.39
CA GLY A 242 14.88 22.75 -9.58
C GLY A 242 13.58 22.12 -10.07
N THR A 243 13.36 22.16 -11.40
CA THR A 243 12.11 21.73 -12.04
C THR A 243 12.21 20.41 -12.82
N GLY A 244 13.30 19.66 -12.67
CA GLY A 244 13.53 18.37 -13.36
C GLY A 244 13.34 17.18 -12.42
N ASP A 245 13.03 16.00 -12.96
CA ASP A 245 12.79 14.78 -12.21
C ASP A 245 14.02 14.32 -11.40
N ALA A 246 13.82 13.95 -10.13
CA ALA A 246 14.87 13.33 -9.32
C ALA A 246 15.13 11.86 -9.73
N VAL A 247 14.09 11.15 -10.18
CA VAL A 247 14.17 9.76 -10.67
C VAL A 247 13.19 9.60 -11.84
N LEU A 248 13.69 9.20 -13.01
CA LEU A 248 12.89 9.02 -14.22
C LEU A 248 13.07 7.58 -14.77
N GLY A 249 12.05 6.74 -14.57
CA GLY A 249 12.07 5.33 -14.96
C GLY A 249 11.43 5.07 -16.33
N ILE A 250 12.23 5.03 -17.39
CA ILE A 250 11.77 4.74 -18.76
C ILE A 250 12.16 3.31 -19.15
N THR A 251 11.21 2.54 -19.69
CA THR A 251 11.45 1.22 -20.31
C THR A 251 10.54 1.01 -21.53
N SER A 252 10.99 0.22 -22.49
CA SER A 252 10.17 -0.26 -23.62
C SER A 252 9.27 -1.44 -23.24
N SER A 253 9.57 -2.15 -22.16
CA SER A 253 8.81 -3.30 -21.68
C SER A 253 9.12 -3.62 -20.21
N GLY A 254 8.10 -3.90 -19.41
CA GLY A 254 8.23 -4.16 -17.97
C GLY A 254 8.04 -2.91 -17.11
N ASN A 255 8.56 -2.93 -15.89
CA ASN A 255 8.32 -1.88 -14.89
C ASN A 255 9.40 -0.80 -14.96
N GLY A 256 9.01 0.47 -15.19
CA GLY A 256 9.93 1.61 -15.14
C GLY A 256 10.41 1.93 -13.72
N VAL A 257 9.55 1.70 -12.72
CA VAL A 257 9.87 1.70 -11.29
C VAL A 257 9.14 0.52 -10.65
N TRP A 258 9.80 -0.22 -9.76
CA TRP A 258 9.21 -1.30 -8.97
C TRP A 258 9.61 -1.14 -7.51
N GLY A 259 8.68 -0.70 -6.68
CA GLY A 259 8.83 -0.71 -5.23
C GLY A 259 8.23 -1.97 -4.61
N GLN A 260 8.96 -2.61 -3.69
CA GLN A 260 8.48 -3.74 -2.90
C GLN A 260 8.95 -3.55 -1.45
N SER A 261 8.03 -3.69 -0.50
CA SER A 261 8.39 -3.94 0.89
C SER A 261 7.87 -5.31 1.35
N LYS A 262 8.52 -5.88 2.35
CA LYS A 262 8.03 -7.05 3.10
C LYS A 262 7.03 -6.65 4.19
N ASP A 263 7.23 -5.46 4.76
CA ASP A 263 6.44 -4.87 5.85
C ASP A 263 6.54 -3.34 5.72
N GLY A 264 5.40 -2.64 5.70
CA GLY A 264 5.33 -1.22 5.32
C GLY A 264 5.19 -0.94 3.82
N ILE A 265 5.50 0.29 3.40
CA ILE A 265 5.10 0.85 2.10
C ILE A 265 6.13 0.55 1.00
N GLY A 266 5.67 0.04 -0.15
CA GLY A 266 6.53 -0.24 -1.32
C GLY A 266 6.84 0.99 -2.19
N VAL A 267 5.85 1.87 -2.40
CA VAL A 267 6.00 3.17 -3.11
C VAL A 267 5.13 4.20 -2.38
N ILE A 268 5.67 5.39 -2.13
CA ILE A 268 4.95 6.53 -1.56
C ILE A 268 5.20 7.77 -2.42
N GLY A 269 4.18 8.62 -2.58
CA GLY A 269 4.29 9.89 -3.29
C GLY A 269 3.48 10.96 -2.57
N ILE A 270 4.10 12.12 -2.32
CA ILE A 270 3.55 13.18 -1.45
C ILE A 270 3.64 14.52 -2.17
N GLY A 271 2.49 15.13 -2.45
CA GLY A 271 2.39 16.53 -2.84
C GLY A 271 2.15 17.41 -1.62
N THR A 272 2.95 18.46 -1.43
CA THR A 272 2.96 19.26 -0.19
C THR A 272 2.16 20.56 -0.24
N ILE A 273 1.74 21.01 -1.42
CA ILE A 273 0.99 22.26 -1.63
C ILE A 273 -0.21 22.01 -2.58
N SER A 274 0.05 21.92 -3.88
CA SER A 274 -0.95 21.68 -4.93
C SER A 274 -0.53 20.59 -5.92
N GLY A 275 0.53 19.84 -5.59
CA GLY A 275 1.03 18.75 -6.41
C GLY A 275 0.25 17.45 -6.20
N VAL A 276 0.18 16.62 -7.23
CA VAL A 276 -0.38 15.26 -7.12
C VAL A 276 0.66 14.35 -6.46
N GLY A 277 0.27 13.59 -5.43
CA GLY A 277 1.18 12.68 -4.74
C GLY A 277 1.61 11.49 -5.61
N VAL A 278 0.63 10.79 -6.21
CA VAL A 278 0.85 9.73 -7.21
C VAL A 278 -0.15 9.93 -8.35
N GLN A 279 0.33 10.07 -9.57
CA GLN A 279 -0.49 10.13 -10.78
C GLN A 279 -0.27 8.88 -11.63
N GLY A 280 -1.31 8.07 -11.81
CA GLY A 280 -1.33 7.03 -12.84
C GLY A 280 -1.98 7.56 -14.11
N GLN A 281 -1.39 7.29 -15.27
CA GLN A 281 -1.96 7.62 -16.58
C GLN A 281 -1.72 6.46 -17.55
N SER A 282 -2.76 6.08 -18.29
CA SER A 282 -2.70 5.13 -19.39
C SER A 282 -3.25 5.81 -20.64
N ASN A 283 -2.45 5.84 -21.70
CA ASN A 283 -2.86 6.37 -23.01
C ASN A 283 -3.39 5.27 -23.95
N GLY A 284 -3.68 4.08 -23.40
CA GLY A 284 -4.20 2.92 -24.12
C GLY A 284 -5.29 2.21 -23.31
N THR A 285 -5.52 0.93 -23.59
CA THR A 285 -6.59 0.13 -22.95
C THR A 285 -6.22 -0.47 -21.59
N GLY A 286 -5.02 -0.20 -21.07
CA GLY A 286 -4.56 -0.71 -19.77
C GLY A 286 -4.98 0.16 -18.58
N ASN A 287 -4.94 -0.41 -17.38
CA ASN A 287 -5.26 0.31 -16.13
C ASN A 287 -4.22 1.40 -15.84
N ALA A 288 -4.68 2.62 -15.53
CA ALA A 288 -3.80 3.73 -15.15
C ALA A 288 -3.31 3.64 -13.69
N VAL A 289 -4.20 3.19 -12.79
CA VAL A 289 -3.90 2.80 -11.40
C VAL A 289 -4.67 1.51 -11.14
N GLN A 290 -4.08 0.55 -10.44
CA GLN A 290 -4.76 -0.68 -10.04
C GLN A 290 -4.31 -1.10 -8.65
N GLY A 291 -5.25 -1.10 -7.70
CA GLY A 291 -5.04 -1.61 -6.35
C GLY A 291 -5.60 -3.02 -6.22
N ILE A 292 -4.81 -3.94 -5.66
CA ILE A 292 -5.19 -5.35 -5.48
C ILE A 292 -4.75 -5.79 -4.07
N ALA A 293 -5.71 -6.19 -3.24
CA ALA A 293 -5.45 -6.98 -2.05
C ALA A 293 -5.77 -8.45 -2.34
N LEU A 294 -4.83 -9.35 -2.03
CA LEU A 294 -4.98 -10.80 -2.24
C LEU A 294 -5.52 -11.54 -1.00
N PHE A 295 -5.76 -10.80 0.09
CA PHE A 295 -6.22 -11.28 1.39
C PHE A 295 -7.20 -10.27 1.99
N SER A 296 -7.47 -10.31 3.30
CA SER A 296 -8.42 -9.45 4.02
C SER A 296 -7.94 -8.01 4.23
N GLY A 297 -7.68 -7.29 3.13
CA GLY A 297 -7.32 -5.87 3.15
C GLY A 297 -7.95 -5.12 1.97
N ASP A 298 -7.86 -3.80 1.98
CA ASP A 298 -8.45 -2.96 0.95
C ASP A 298 -7.54 -2.87 -0.29
N GLY A 299 -8.12 -2.97 -1.49
CA GLY A 299 -7.37 -2.78 -2.74
C GLY A 299 -7.02 -1.31 -2.99
N VAL A 300 -7.98 -0.40 -2.75
CA VAL A 300 -7.81 1.06 -2.87
C VAL A 300 -8.56 1.71 -1.71
N VAL A 301 -7.87 2.57 -0.95
CA VAL A 301 -8.46 3.43 0.08
C VAL A 301 -8.30 4.88 -0.34
N GLY A 302 -9.36 5.67 -0.22
CA GLY A 302 -9.32 7.10 -0.44
C GLY A 302 -9.87 7.84 0.77
N GLU A 303 -9.00 8.55 1.48
CA GLU A 303 -9.35 9.40 2.63
C GLU A 303 -9.18 10.88 2.24
N SER A 304 -10.04 11.75 2.75
CA SER A 304 -9.89 13.19 2.60
C SER A 304 -10.48 13.91 3.82
N THR A 305 -9.68 14.74 4.50
CA THR A 305 -10.14 15.56 5.63
C THR A 305 -11.08 16.68 5.19
N TYR A 306 -10.89 17.20 3.97
CA TYR A 306 -11.60 18.35 3.42
C TYR A 306 -11.85 18.17 1.91
N GLY A 307 -12.66 17.19 1.55
CA GLY A 307 -12.98 16.89 0.15
C GLY A 307 -13.52 15.47 -0.04
N ASN A 308 -13.38 14.96 -1.26
CA ASN A 308 -13.78 13.60 -1.62
C ASN A 308 -12.57 12.66 -1.53
N GLY A 309 -12.69 11.53 -0.84
CA GLY A 309 -11.63 10.53 -0.74
C GLY A 309 -11.38 9.75 -2.04
N VAL A 310 -12.46 9.39 -2.75
CA VAL A 310 -12.42 8.79 -4.09
C VAL A 310 -13.38 9.57 -4.99
N VAL A 311 -12.95 9.94 -6.19
CA VAL A 311 -13.78 10.58 -7.22
C VAL A 311 -13.67 9.77 -8.51
N GLY A 312 -14.81 9.29 -8.99
CA GLY A 312 -14.93 8.69 -10.31
C GLY A 312 -15.60 9.65 -11.28
N TYR A 313 -14.93 9.97 -12.39
CA TYR A 313 -15.41 10.94 -13.37
C TYR A 313 -15.13 10.47 -14.80
N THR A 314 -16.11 10.62 -15.69
CA THR A 314 -16.07 10.08 -17.06
C THR A 314 -16.58 11.12 -18.06
N ASN A 315 -15.73 11.48 -19.03
CA ASN A 315 -16.07 12.36 -20.16
C ASN A 315 -16.68 11.62 -21.36
N GLY A 316 -16.77 10.28 -21.32
CA GLY A 316 -17.31 9.47 -22.41
C GLY A 316 -18.83 9.49 -22.45
N ILE A 317 -19.41 9.63 -23.64
CA ILE A 317 -20.87 9.72 -23.85
C ILE A 317 -21.57 8.34 -23.87
N GLU A 318 -20.80 7.25 -23.86
CA GLU A 318 -21.31 5.88 -23.95
C GLU A 318 -20.65 4.97 -22.89
N ASN A 319 -21.48 4.20 -22.17
CA ASN A 319 -21.10 3.05 -21.33
C ASN A 319 -19.98 3.26 -20.29
N ALA A 320 -19.77 4.50 -19.83
CA ALA A 320 -18.71 4.85 -18.88
C ALA A 320 -19.25 5.03 -17.45
N SER A 321 -18.74 4.24 -16.50
CA SER A 321 -19.03 4.37 -15.07
C SER A 321 -17.90 5.10 -14.36
N GLY A 322 -18.22 6.17 -13.62
CA GLY A 322 -17.22 6.90 -12.81
C GLY A 322 -16.63 6.03 -11.69
N VAL A 323 -17.49 5.44 -10.87
CA VAL A 323 -17.14 4.43 -9.86
C VAL A 323 -18.01 3.20 -10.11
N LEU A 324 -17.43 2.01 -10.08
CA LEU A 324 -18.13 0.74 -10.25
C LEU A 324 -17.61 -0.27 -9.22
N GLY A 325 -18.52 -0.81 -8.40
CA GLY A 325 -18.24 -1.96 -7.55
C GLY A 325 -18.77 -3.26 -8.17
N TRP A 326 -18.10 -4.37 -7.92
CA TRP A 326 -18.55 -5.71 -8.32
C TRP A 326 -18.17 -6.71 -7.22
N ALA A 327 -19.10 -7.59 -6.84
CA ALA A 327 -18.84 -8.74 -5.97
C ALA A 327 -19.12 -10.04 -6.75
N SER A 328 -18.21 -11.02 -6.68
CA SER A 328 -18.21 -12.20 -7.55
C SER A 328 -18.63 -13.51 -6.89
N ASN A 329 -18.97 -13.49 -5.59
CA ASN A 329 -19.40 -14.67 -4.84
C ASN A 329 -20.70 -14.37 -4.08
N GLU A 330 -21.67 -15.30 -4.13
CA GLU A 330 -23.00 -15.15 -3.53
C GLU A 330 -22.97 -15.00 -2.00
N THR A 331 -21.92 -15.52 -1.34
CA THR A 331 -21.69 -15.37 0.11
C THR A 331 -21.01 -14.05 0.49
N ALA A 332 -20.47 -13.30 -0.48
CA ALA A 332 -19.79 -12.03 -0.25
C ALA A 332 -20.77 -10.87 -0.46
N GLY A 333 -21.43 -10.45 0.63
CA GLY A 333 -22.36 -9.31 0.64
C GLY A 333 -21.65 -7.99 0.31
N GLY A 334 -21.55 -7.67 -0.99
CA GLY A 334 -20.94 -6.44 -1.49
C GLY A 334 -21.69 -5.19 -1.01
N TRP A 335 -21.19 -4.57 0.06
CA TRP A 335 -21.73 -3.32 0.59
C TRP A 335 -21.24 -2.14 -0.25
N PHE A 336 -21.93 -1.87 -1.37
CA PHE A 336 -21.52 -0.90 -2.39
C PHE A 336 -21.28 0.53 -1.87
N ILE A 337 -22.06 0.96 -0.86
CA ILE A 337 -21.75 2.11 0.00
C ILE A 337 -22.19 1.73 1.42
N SER A 338 -21.31 1.90 2.40
CA SER A 338 -21.66 1.78 3.82
C SER A 338 -21.11 2.95 4.61
N SER A 339 -22.01 3.69 5.28
CA SER A 339 -21.65 4.72 6.25
C SER A 339 -21.49 4.09 7.63
N THR A 340 -20.45 3.28 7.83
CA THR A 340 -20.05 2.80 9.15
C THR A 340 -19.50 3.96 9.97
N SER A 341 -20.38 4.63 10.73
CA SER A 341 -19.95 5.52 11.81
C SER A 341 -19.21 4.69 12.85
N THR A 342 -17.89 4.68 12.79
CA THR A 342 -17.02 4.04 13.80
C THR A 342 -17.03 4.79 15.13
N ASN A 343 -17.53 6.04 15.14
CA ASN A 343 -17.90 6.72 16.37
C ASN A 343 -19.33 6.29 16.77
N PRO A 344 -19.50 5.59 17.91
CA PRO A 344 -20.79 5.10 18.36
C PRO A 344 -21.49 6.21 19.20
N PRO A 345 -22.56 5.91 19.94
CA PRO A 345 -24.44 6.04 19.36
C PRO A 345 -25.05 7.37 18.81
N THR A 346 -24.94 7.59 17.49
CA THR A 346 -26.05 8.22 16.75
C THR A 346 -26.58 7.21 15.73
N PRO A 347 -27.90 7.01 15.59
CA PRO A 347 -28.44 6.05 14.64
C PRO A 347 -28.29 6.62 13.21
N GLY A 348 -27.20 6.23 12.54
CA GLY A 348 -26.95 6.61 11.17
C GLY A 348 -28.01 6.05 10.24
N THR A 349 -28.90 6.92 9.76
CA THR A 349 -29.87 6.61 8.69
C THR A 349 -29.12 6.48 7.36
N GLY A 350 -28.45 5.35 7.16
CA GLY A 350 -27.66 5.04 5.97
C GLY A 350 -28.55 4.91 4.74
N THR A 351 -28.66 5.97 3.95
CA THR A 351 -29.42 5.98 2.70
C THR A 351 -28.63 5.30 1.58
N ALA A 352 -28.92 4.02 1.34
CA ALA A 352 -28.38 3.28 0.20
C ALA A 352 -29.31 3.40 -1.02
N LEU A 353 -28.92 4.17 -2.04
CA LEU A 353 -29.64 4.25 -3.32
C LEU A 353 -28.74 4.80 -4.45
N ILE A 354 -28.62 4.04 -5.53
CA ILE A 354 -28.13 4.52 -6.84
C ILE A 354 -29.21 4.17 -7.87
N GLY A 355 -29.67 5.18 -8.63
CA GLY A 355 -30.60 4.95 -9.73
C GLY A 355 -29.87 4.49 -10.99
N ALA A 356 -30.13 3.27 -11.44
CA ALA A 356 -29.69 2.79 -12.76
C ALA A 356 -30.59 3.34 -13.87
N MET A 357 -30.06 3.43 -15.10
CA MET A 357 -30.74 4.15 -16.19
C MET A 357 -31.93 3.38 -16.78
N GLY A 358 -33.13 3.92 -16.58
CA GLY A 358 -34.39 3.34 -17.05
C GLY A 358 -35.52 4.39 -17.10
N SER A 359 -35.25 5.50 -17.80
CA SER A 359 -35.89 6.83 -17.65
C SER A 359 -35.36 7.65 -16.45
N ILE A 360 -35.53 8.98 -16.52
CA ILE A 360 -34.68 9.96 -15.84
C ILE A 360 -35.13 10.25 -14.40
N SER A 361 -34.18 10.28 -13.47
CA SER A 361 -34.37 10.84 -12.13
C SER A 361 -34.44 12.37 -12.21
N ILE A 362 -35.64 12.94 -12.06
CA ILE A 362 -35.87 14.40 -12.06
C ILE A 362 -35.79 14.91 -10.63
N THR A 363 -34.60 15.33 -10.18
CA THR A 363 -34.43 15.96 -8.87
C THR A 363 -35.19 17.29 -8.81
N PRO A 364 -36.16 17.47 -7.89
CA PRO A 364 -36.85 18.75 -7.73
C PRO A 364 -35.91 19.84 -7.20
N PRO A 365 -36.08 21.12 -7.58
CA PRO A 365 -35.20 22.21 -7.12
C PRO A 365 -35.26 22.47 -5.61
N ASN A 366 -36.28 21.94 -4.91
CA ASN A 366 -36.44 22.03 -3.45
C ASN A 366 -35.87 20.80 -2.71
N GLY A 367 -35.18 19.89 -3.40
CA GLY A 367 -34.63 18.65 -2.86
C GLY A 367 -35.60 17.46 -2.84
N SER A 368 -35.04 16.26 -2.64
CA SER A 368 -35.76 14.99 -2.57
C SER A 368 -34.95 13.96 -1.77
N GLY A 369 -35.58 13.25 -0.82
CA GLY A 369 -34.91 12.15 -0.11
C GLY A 369 -34.72 10.89 -0.98
N VAL A 370 -35.69 10.60 -1.85
CA VAL A 370 -35.61 9.58 -2.90
C VAL A 370 -36.30 10.14 -4.15
N THR A 371 -35.62 10.07 -5.29
CA THR A 371 -36.24 10.25 -6.62
C THR A 371 -35.96 8.99 -7.43
N ALA A 372 -37.03 8.34 -7.87
CA ALA A 372 -36.94 7.13 -8.69
C ALA A 372 -37.96 7.22 -9.84
N ASN A 373 -37.53 6.83 -11.04
CA ASN A 373 -38.32 6.85 -12.25
C ASN A 373 -38.17 5.50 -12.95
N GLY A 374 -39.26 4.96 -13.47
CA GLY A 374 -39.26 3.70 -14.18
C GLY A 374 -40.54 3.53 -14.97
N VAL A 375 -40.42 3.10 -16.23
CA VAL A 375 -41.52 3.04 -17.23
C VAL A 375 -42.70 2.10 -16.89
N LYS A 376 -42.65 1.42 -15.74
CA LYS A 376 -43.73 0.58 -15.19
C LYS A 376 -43.89 0.77 -13.68
N THR A 377 -42.76 0.83 -12.96
CA THR A 377 -42.71 0.98 -11.50
C THR A 377 -41.56 1.92 -11.15
N GLY A 378 -41.83 3.01 -10.43
CA GLY A 378 -40.79 3.93 -9.95
C GLY A 378 -40.12 3.44 -8.66
N ILE A 379 -40.93 3.08 -7.66
CA ILE A 379 -40.47 2.45 -6.42
C ILE A 379 -41.19 1.10 -6.28
N TYR A 380 -40.42 0.02 -6.17
CA TYR A 380 -40.91 -1.28 -5.69
C TYR A 380 -40.40 -1.48 -4.26
N ALA A 381 -41.30 -1.79 -3.35
CA ALA A 381 -40.97 -2.08 -1.96
C ALA A 381 -41.91 -3.16 -1.42
N SER A 382 -41.41 -3.99 -0.51
CA SER A 382 -42.12 -5.15 0.01
C SER A 382 -41.53 -5.56 1.36
N ALA A 383 -42.38 -5.68 2.39
CA ALA A 383 -42.00 -6.28 3.66
C ALA A 383 -42.55 -7.71 3.77
N SER A 384 -41.70 -8.66 4.15
CA SER A 384 -42.07 -10.07 4.34
C SER A 384 -41.40 -10.60 5.61
N ALA A 385 -42.20 -11.09 6.55
CA ALA A 385 -41.73 -11.81 7.73
C ALA A 385 -42.16 -13.28 7.66
N SER A 386 -41.39 -14.17 8.27
CA SER A 386 -41.68 -15.60 8.33
C SER A 386 -42.71 -15.90 9.42
N GLY A 387 -44.00 -15.69 9.12
CA GLY A 387 -45.09 -15.97 10.05
C GLY A 387 -46.46 -15.50 9.55
N THR A 388 -47.47 -15.75 10.37
CA THR A 388 -48.82 -15.16 10.25
C THR A 388 -49.28 -14.70 11.64
N GLY A 389 -50.17 -13.72 11.69
CA GLY A 389 -50.63 -13.13 12.96
C GLY A 389 -49.64 -12.14 13.57
N SER A 390 -49.51 -12.16 14.91
CA SER A 390 -48.77 -11.15 15.71
C SER A 390 -47.35 -10.87 15.26
N THR A 391 -46.63 -11.89 14.77
CA THR A 391 -45.25 -11.80 14.27
C THR A 391 -45.06 -10.82 13.11
N ASN A 392 -46.14 -10.48 12.40
CA ASN A 392 -46.13 -9.58 11.26
C ASN A 392 -46.57 -8.15 11.63
N SER A 393 -46.95 -7.88 12.89
CA SER A 393 -47.54 -6.58 13.26
C SER A 393 -46.61 -5.40 12.96
N GLY A 394 -47.18 -4.35 12.37
CA GLY A 394 -46.43 -3.15 12.01
C GLY A 394 -45.72 -3.23 10.65
N ASN A 395 -45.58 -4.42 10.04
CA ASN A 395 -45.05 -4.58 8.68
C ASN A 395 -45.83 -3.72 7.68
N ALA A 396 -45.11 -2.99 6.84
CA ALA A 396 -45.64 -2.27 5.70
C ALA A 396 -44.62 -2.26 4.56
N ALA A 397 -45.08 -2.22 3.31
CA ALA A 397 -44.19 -2.08 2.15
C ALA A 397 -43.42 -0.75 2.17
N GLY A 398 -44.00 0.30 2.77
CA GLY A 398 -43.29 1.55 3.04
C GLY A 398 -43.92 2.32 4.20
N GLU A 399 -43.08 3.00 4.97
CA GLU A 399 -43.47 3.94 6.04
C GLU A 399 -42.86 5.32 5.75
N PHE A 400 -43.68 6.35 5.83
CA PHE A 400 -43.31 7.75 5.56
C PHE A 400 -43.71 8.60 6.76
N THR A 401 -42.76 9.34 7.34
CA THR A 401 -42.99 10.14 8.55
C THR A 401 -42.50 11.58 8.34
N LEU A 402 -43.41 12.54 8.47
CA LEU A 402 -43.10 13.97 8.48
C LEU A 402 -42.95 14.46 9.92
N GLY A 403 -41.71 14.45 10.40
CA GLY A 403 -41.34 15.12 11.64
C GLY A 403 -41.07 16.62 11.44
N THR A 404 -41.15 17.39 12.51
CA THR A 404 -40.41 18.65 12.64
C THR A 404 -39.54 18.64 13.89
N ASN A 405 -38.32 19.13 13.72
CA ASN A 405 -37.35 19.37 14.78
C ASN A 405 -37.24 20.89 15.00
N PRO A 406 -37.95 21.47 15.99
CA PRO A 406 -37.77 22.86 16.38
C PRO A 406 -36.39 23.01 17.04
N VAL A 407 -35.71 24.15 16.84
CA VAL A 407 -34.44 24.42 17.53
C VAL A 407 -34.69 24.45 19.04
N GLY A 408 -34.27 23.39 19.74
CA GLY A 408 -34.51 23.20 21.18
C GLY A 408 -35.86 22.54 21.56
N GLY A 409 -36.58 21.92 20.63
CA GLY A 409 -37.85 21.22 20.89
C GLY A 409 -37.75 19.69 20.81
N THR A 410 -38.75 18.99 21.34
CA THR A 410 -38.93 17.55 21.07
C THR A 410 -39.38 17.31 19.63
N ASN A 411 -38.94 16.21 19.02
CA ASN A 411 -39.37 15.82 17.68
C ASN A 411 -40.89 15.60 17.65
N THR A 412 -41.59 16.47 16.91
CA THR A 412 -43.05 16.40 16.75
C THR A 412 -43.39 15.85 15.38
N ILE A 413 -43.95 14.65 15.35
CA ILE A 413 -44.49 14.05 14.13
C ILE A 413 -45.80 14.75 13.79
N ARG A 414 -45.93 15.26 12.56
CA ARG A 414 -47.11 16.03 12.09
C ARG A 414 -47.98 15.27 11.10
N ALA A 415 -47.41 14.33 10.37
CA ALA A 415 -48.12 13.43 9.48
C ALA A 415 -47.35 12.12 9.30
N ARG A 416 -48.07 11.02 9.08
CA ARG A 416 -47.50 9.70 8.75
C ARG A 416 -48.32 8.98 7.70
N ALA A 417 -47.68 8.10 6.94
CA ALA A 417 -48.33 7.15 6.06
C ALA A 417 -47.65 5.77 6.11
N LYS A 418 -48.44 4.69 6.21
CA LYS A 418 -48.00 3.32 5.91
C LYS A 418 -48.71 2.83 4.66
N ILE A 419 -47.97 2.21 3.74
CA ILE A 419 -48.47 1.71 2.46
C ILE A 419 -48.34 0.19 2.41
N ALA A 420 -49.42 -0.50 1.98
CA ALA A 420 -49.57 -1.94 1.97
C ALA A 420 -49.11 -2.58 3.31
N GLY A 421 -49.88 -2.32 4.36
CA GLY A 421 -49.51 -2.65 5.74
C GLY A 421 -50.44 -3.66 6.41
N TYR A 422 -49.92 -4.24 7.48
CA TYR A 422 -50.64 -5.12 8.40
C TYR A 422 -50.52 -4.60 9.83
N HIS A 423 -51.62 -4.68 10.57
CA HIS A 423 -51.70 -4.29 11.96
C HIS A 423 -52.43 -5.39 12.74
N TYR A 424 -51.75 -5.92 13.77
CA TYR A 424 -52.31 -6.82 14.76
C TYR A 424 -52.53 -5.98 16.03
N GLY A 425 -53.69 -5.33 16.08
CA GLY A 425 -54.00 -4.31 17.09
C GLY A 425 -54.99 -4.81 18.15
N ARG A 426 -54.94 -4.19 19.33
CA ARG A 426 -55.88 -4.40 20.43
C ARG A 426 -57.12 -3.51 20.26
N LEU A 427 -58.30 -4.09 20.51
CA LEU A 427 -59.56 -3.33 20.67
C LEU A 427 -59.46 -2.31 21.81
N ILE A 428 -59.71 -1.03 21.52
CA ILE A 428 -59.79 0.00 22.57
C ILE A 428 -61.05 -0.26 23.40
N GLY A 429 -60.88 -0.41 24.71
CA GLY A 429 -61.97 -0.52 25.69
C GLY A 429 -62.57 -1.93 25.90
N ILE A 430 -62.28 -2.91 25.04
CA ILE A 430 -62.84 -4.29 25.15
C ILE A 430 -61.71 -5.34 25.10
N GLY A 431 -61.90 -6.44 25.83
CA GLY A 431 -60.81 -7.34 26.24
C GLY A 431 -60.21 -8.24 25.15
N SER A 432 -58.88 -8.33 25.16
CA SER A 432 -58.00 -9.44 24.74
C SER A 432 -58.13 -10.12 23.37
N ASN A 433 -59.12 -9.79 22.54
CA ASN A 433 -59.21 -10.29 21.17
C ASN A 433 -58.43 -9.35 20.23
N ASN A 434 -57.23 -9.80 19.82
CA ASN A 434 -56.39 -9.09 18.87
C ASN A 434 -56.90 -9.31 17.45
N ILE A 435 -56.95 -8.24 16.65
CA ILE A 435 -57.59 -8.24 15.33
C ILE A 435 -56.58 -8.12 14.20
N ASN A 436 -56.64 -9.04 13.24
CA ASN A 436 -55.93 -8.92 11.96
C ASN A 436 -56.56 -7.80 11.12
N SER A 437 -55.76 -6.80 10.77
CA SER A 437 -56.14 -5.68 9.90
C SER A 437 -55.16 -5.56 8.74
N TYR A 438 -55.63 -5.81 7.52
CA TYR A 438 -54.84 -5.66 6.28
C TYR A 438 -55.33 -4.43 5.53
N TYR A 439 -54.43 -3.50 5.19
CA TYR A 439 -54.82 -2.20 4.62
C TYR A 439 -53.91 -1.74 3.47
N GLY A 440 -54.51 -1.17 2.43
CA GLY A 440 -53.78 -0.56 1.31
C GLY A 440 -53.01 0.70 1.73
N GLY A 441 -53.58 1.50 2.61
CA GLY A 441 -52.90 2.63 3.25
C GLY A 441 -53.43 2.96 4.64
N TYR A 442 -52.56 3.43 5.52
CA TYR A 442 -52.91 4.11 6.77
C TYR A 442 -52.35 5.53 6.67
N PHE A 443 -53.16 6.55 6.94
CA PHE A 443 -52.79 7.95 6.87
C PHE A 443 -53.15 8.66 8.17
N GLU A 444 -52.23 9.46 8.69
CA GLU A 444 -52.32 10.16 9.96
C GLU A 444 -51.87 11.62 9.80
N GLY A 445 -52.59 12.56 10.40
CA GLY A 445 -52.26 13.98 10.34
C GLY A 445 -52.70 14.76 11.59
N GLY A 446 -51.84 15.67 12.05
CA GLY A 446 -52.04 16.47 13.26
C GLY A 446 -51.08 16.10 14.39
N VAL A 447 -51.25 16.75 15.53
CA VAL A 447 -50.46 16.54 16.77
C VAL A 447 -51.41 16.46 17.96
N THR A 448 -50.98 15.79 19.04
CA THR A 448 -51.69 15.67 20.33
C THR A 448 -53.02 14.87 20.32
N SER A 449 -53.77 14.90 19.21
CA SER A 449 -54.85 13.96 18.89
C SER A 449 -55.01 13.93 17.37
N PRO A 450 -54.24 13.09 16.64
CA PRO A 450 -54.22 13.11 15.18
C PRO A 450 -55.51 12.56 14.58
N ALA A 451 -55.94 13.15 13.47
CA ALA A 451 -56.90 12.53 12.58
C ALA A 451 -56.20 11.36 11.87
N TYR A 452 -56.78 10.17 11.92
CA TYR A 452 -56.24 9.00 11.24
C TYR A 452 -57.32 8.28 10.43
N SER A 453 -56.90 7.56 9.40
CA SER A 453 -57.75 6.68 8.61
C SER A 453 -56.97 5.51 8.01
N TYR A 454 -57.62 4.35 7.96
CA TYR A 454 -57.22 3.23 7.10
C TYR A 454 -58.04 3.28 5.82
N VAL A 455 -57.39 3.10 4.67
CA VAL A 455 -57.97 3.15 3.33
C VAL A 455 -57.78 1.80 2.66
N GLY A 456 -58.87 1.24 2.12
CA GLY A 456 -58.88 -0.10 1.53
C GLY A 456 -58.47 -1.16 2.55
N ILE A 457 -59.24 -1.29 3.63
CA ILE A 457 -58.94 -2.17 4.77
C ILE A 457 -59.93 -3.34 4.83
N LYS A 458 -59.40 -4.56 5.01
CA LYS A 458 -60.16 -5.69 5.54
C LYS A 458 -59.92 -5.76 7.04
N TYR A 459 -60.97 -5.50 7.82
CA TYR A 459 -60.96 -5.43 9.27
C TYR A 459 -61.59 -6.68 9.88
N ASN A 460 -61.08 -7.12 11.03
CA ASN A 460 -61.46 -8.38 11.69
C ASN A 460 -61.32 -9.61 10.77
N ALA A 461 -60.20 -9.69 10.05
CA ALA A 461 -59.89 -10.80 9.15
C ALA A 461 -59.42 -12.07 9.90
N GLY A 462 -59.51 -13.21 9.22
CA GLY A 462 -58.71 -14.39 9.54
C GLY A 462 -57.21 -14.14 9.32
N THR A 463 -56.38 -15.06 9.81
CA THR A 463 -54.91 -14.90 9.84
C THR A 463 -54.26 -14.92 8.45
N ASN A 464 -55.03 -15.24 7.40
CA ASN A 464 -54.59 -15.23 6.00
C ASN A 464 -55.18 -14.05 5.20
N GLY A 465 -55.90 -13.12 5.83
CA GLY A 465 -56.63 -12.04 5.15
C GLY A 465 -57.99 -12.46 4.60
N ASP A 466 -58.52 -13.58 5.08
CA ASP A 466 -59.83 -14.14 4.77
C ASP A 466 -60.96 -13.55 5.65
N GLY A 467 -62.22 -13.70 5.24
CA GLY A 467 -63.40 -13.28 6.03
C GLY A 467 -63.44 -11.78 6.39
N GLY A 468 -63.89 -11.47 7.61
CA GLY A 468 -63.97 -10.09 8.13
C GLY A 468 -64.95 -9.18 7.40
N THR A 469 -64.69 -7.87 7.43
CA THR A 469 -65.48 -6.84 6.73
C THR A 469 -64.56 -5.90 5.96
N ASN A 470 -64.91 -5.62 4.70
CA ASN A 470 -64.21 -4.71 3.82
C ASN A 470 -64.72 -3.27 4.02
N TYR A 471 -63.87 -2.36 4.48
CA TYR A 471 -64.17 -0.92 4.55
C TYR A 471 -63.36 -0.16 3.49
N LYS A 472 -64.02 0.72 2.74
CA LYS A 472 -63.35 1.65 1.80
C LYS A 472 -62.44 2.62 2.56
N ILE A 473 -62.96 3.15 3.67
CA ILE A 473 -62.25 3.99 4.63
C ILE A 473 -62.86 3.77 6.03
N ILE A 474 -62.05 3.85 7.08
CA ILE A 474 -62.47 3.88 8.48
C ILE A 474 -61.43 4.66 9.31
N GLY A 475 -61.86 5.48 10.27
CA GLY A 475 -60.97 6.37 11.01
C GLY A 475 -61.68 7.33 11.95
N SER A 476 -60.97 8.35 12.43
CA SER A 476 -61.50 9.41 13.30
C SER A 476 -61.98 10.67 12.54
N GLY A 477 -61.83 10.71 11.21
CA GLY A 477 -62.22 11.82 10.35
C GLY A 477 -63.61 11.66 9.72
N ILE A 478 -64.24 12.79 9.41
CA ILE A 478 -65.58 12.88 8.80
C ILE A 478 -65.59 12.54 7.31
N VAL A 479 -66.61 11.80 6.85
CA VAL A 479 -66.80 11.52 5.42
C VAL A 479 -67.39 12.76 4.72
N SER A 480 -66.68 13.28 3.71
CA SER A 480 -67.07 14.52 3.03
C SER A 480 -66.54 14.61 1.59
N THR A 481 -67.09 15.56 0.83
CA THR A 481 -66.69 15.92 -0.54
C THR A 481 -66.65 17.45 -0.71
N LEU A 482 -66.16 17.93 -1.86
CA LEU A 482 -66.09 19.34 -2.19
C LEU A 482 -67.10 19.71 -3.29
N VAL A 483 -67.81 20.82 -3.10
CA VAL A 483 -68.67 21.48 -4.10
C VAL A 483 -68.21 22.93 -4.30
N ASP A 484 -68.43 23.51 -5.47
CA ASP A 484 -68.07 24.91 -5.74
C ASP A 484 -69.18 25.88 -5.30
N ASP A 485 -68.82 27.00 -4.67
CA ASP A 485 -69.73 28.15 -4.54
C ASP A 485 -69.72 29.07 -5.76
N SER A 486 -70.61 30.05 -5.79
CA SER A 486 -70.78 30.98 -6.91
C SER A 486 -69.58 31.91 -7.17
N ALA A 487 -68.57 31.90 -6.32
CA ALA A 487 -67.30 32.59 -6.52
C ALA A 487 -66.13 31.62 -6.80
N GLY A 488 -66.40 30.33 -6.99
CA GLY A 488 -65.41 29.29 -7.30
C GLY A 488 -64.63 28.76 -6.10
N ASN A 489 -65.07 29.04 -4.86
CA ASN A 489 -64.43 28.49 -3.67
C ASN A 489 -64.98 27.09 -3.38
N LYS A 490 -64.09 26.17 -2.98
CA LYS A 490 -64.50 24.83 -2.54
C LYS A 490 -65.17 24.88 -1.17
N ARG A 491 -66.39 24.37 -1.07
CA ARG A 491 -67.19 24.20 0.14
C ARG A 491 -67.25 22.71 0.49
N ILE A 492 -67.22 22.39 1.77
CA ILE A 492 -67.29 21.00 2.25
C ILE A 492 -68.76 20.60 2.37
N LEU A 493 -69.10 19.46 1.77
CA LEU A 493 -70.39 18.78 1.91
C LEU A 493 -70.16 17.44 2.62
N PHE A 494 -70.91 17.18 3.69
CA PHE A 494 -70.76 15.98 4.52
C PHE A 494 -71.70 14.86 4.06
N ALA A 495 -71.25 13.60 4.17
CA ALA A 495 -72.12 12.45 3.94
C ALA A 495 -72.90 12.09 5.22
N PRO A 496 -74.13 11.57 5.11
CA PRO A 496 -74.83 10.99 6.25
C PRO A 496 -74.16 9.68 6.67
N GLU A 497 -73.95 9.50 7.97
CA GLU A 497 -73.41 8.27 8.56
C GLU A 497 -74.50 7.47 9.29
N SER A 498 -74.46 6.15 9.19
CA SER A 498 -75.48 5.25 9.72
C SER A 498 -74.87 4.26 10.73
N PRO A 499 -75.59 3.93 11.84
CA PRO A 499 -75.19 2.87 12.76
C PRO A 499 -75.04 1.49 12.11
N GLU A 500 -75.75 1.24 11.00
CA GLU A 500 -75.79 -0.01 10.25
C GLU A 500 -75.35 0.19 8.79
N ILE A 501 -74.85 -0.87 8.14
CA ILE A 501 -74.56 -0.84 6.70
C ILE A 501 -75.88 -0.94 5.92
N LEU A 502 -76.37 0.21 5.46
CA LEU A 502 -77.64 0.37 4.74
C LEU A 502 -77.39 0.79 3.29
N PHE A 503 -78.31 0.42 2.40
CA PHE A 503 -78.46 1.00 1.07
C PHE A 503 -79.84 1.66 0.96
N GLU A 504 -79.90 2.77 0.21
CA GLU A 504 -81.12 3.51 -0.11
C GLU A 504 -81.37 3.51 -1.61
N ASP A 505 -82.64 3.52 -1.99
CA ASP A 505 -83.11 3.70 -3.37
C ASP A 505 -84.33 4.64 -3.37
N TYR A 506 -84.50 5.39 -4.46
CA TYR A 506 -85.44 6.50 -4.59
C TYR A 506 -86.23 6.36 -5.90
N GLY A 507 -87.54 6.53 -5.84
CA GLY A 507 -88.38 6.43 -7.03
C GLY A 507 -89.74 7.11 -6.87
N VAL A 508 -90.58 6.92 -7.88
CA VAL A 508 -91.94 7.45 -7.92
C VAL A 508 -92.93 6.33 -8.23
N GLY A 509 -94.12 6.43 -7.66
CA GLY A 509 -95.23 5.53 -7.89
C GLY A 509 -96.53 6.30 -8.11
N LYS A 510 -97.58 5.57 -8.49
CA LYS A 510 -98.92 6.12 -8.65
C LYS A 510 -99.93 5.04 -8.29
N LEU A 511 -100.86 5.36 -7.38
CA LEU A 511 -101.96 4.46 -7.04
C LEU A 511 -102.80 4.17 -8.29
N GLN A 512 -103.33 2.95 -8.38
CA GLN A 512 -104.27 2.52 -9.40
C GLN A 512 -105.52 2.02 -8.70
N ASN A 513 -106.60 2.81 -8.74
CA ASN A 513 -107.84 2.54 -7.99
C ASN A 513 -107.56 2.21 -6.50
N GLY A 514 -106.74 3.03 -5.83
CA GLY A 514 -106.45 2.90 -4.40
C GLY A 514 -105.28 2.00 -4.01
N SER A 515 -104.58 1.34 -4.95
CA SER A 515 -103.39 0.54 -4.62
C SER A 515 -102.39 0.43 -5.78
N VAL A 516 -101.11 0.18 -5.48
CA VAL A 516 -100.11 -0.20 -6.48
C VAL A 516 -99.00 -1.04 -5.84
N TYR A 517 -98.55 -2.10 -6.53
CA TYR A 517 -97.34 -2.83 -6.15
C TYR A 517 -96.13 -2.20 -6.83
N ILE A 518 -95.12 -1.81 -6.04
CA ILE A 518 -93.86 -1.28 -6.54
C ILE A 518 -92.85 -2.42 -6.57
N ASN A 519 -92.36 -2.75 -7.76
CA ASN A 519 -91.24 -3.67 -7.94
C ASN A 519 -89.93 -2.91 -7.70
N ILE A 520 -89.05 -3.48 -6.90
CA ILE A 520 -87.67 -3.01 -6.70
C ILE A 520 -86.80 -3.53 -7.85
N ASP A 521 -85.81 -2.76 -8.28
CA ASP A 521 -84.88 -3.18 -9.33
C ASP A 521 -84.19 -4.52 -8.97
N PRO A 522 -84.11 -5.52 -9.88
CA PRO A 522 -83.53 -6.83 -9.56
C PRO A 522 -82.07 -6.82 -9.10
N LEU A 523 -81.26 -5.83 -9.50
CA LEU A 523 -79.89 -5.68 -9.03
C LEU A 523 -79.87 -5.11 -7.61
N PHE A 524 -80.69 -4.10 -7.31
CA PHE A 524 -80.83 -3.59 -5.93
C PHE A 524 -81.39 -4.66 -4.99
N ALA A 525 -82.43 -5.39 -5.41
CA ALA A 525 -83.03 -6.51 -4.69
C ALA A 525 -82.00 -7.62 -4.34
N LYS A 526 -81.03 -7.87 -5.23
CA LYS A 526 -79.92 -8.81 -5.01
C LYS A 526 -78.83 -8.26 -4.07
N SER A 527 -78.71 -6.94 -3.98
CA SER A 527 -77.70 -6.25 -3.15
C SER A 527 -78.13 -5.98 -1.70
N ILE A 528 -79.39 -6.25 -1.36
CA ILE A 528 -79.95 -6.02 -0.02
C ILE A 528 -80.33 -7.34 0.68
N HIS A 529 -80.39 -7.29 2.01
CA HIS A 529 -80.94 -8.36 2.84
C HIS A 529 -82.22 -7.87 3.52
N VAL A 530 -83.35 -8.53 3.21
CA VAL A 530 -84.64 -8.29 3.85
C VAL A 530 -85.08 -9.54 4.61
N SER A 531 -85.36 -9.38 5.90
CA SER A 531 -85.86 -10.44 6.79
C SER A 531 -86.65 -9.83 7.95
N GLU A 532 -87.26 -10.66 8.82
CA GLU A 532 -88.00 -10.18 10.00
C GLU A 532 -87.13 -9.30 10.93
N LYS A 533 -85.83 -9.62 11.06
CA LYS A 533 -84.86 -8.84 11.86
C LYS A 533 -84.28 -7.64 11.10
N HIS A 534 -84.31 -7.68 9.78
CA HIS A 534 -83.84 -6.62 8.88
C HIS A 534 -84.95 -6.22 7.90
N PRO A 535 -86.06 -5.63 8.38
CA PRO A 535 -87.20 -5.33 7.53
C PRO A 535 -86.88 -4.17 6.58
N LEU A 536 -87.37 -4.27 5.35
CA LEU A 536 -87.39 -3.17 4.40
C LEU A 536 -88.15 -1.98 5.02
N LYS A 537 -87.49 -0.82 5.08
CA LYS A 537 -88.09 0.45 5.48
C LYS A 537 -88.53 1.15 4.20
N VAL A 538 -89.76 1.69 4.19
CA VAL A 538 -90.37 2.34 3.03
C VAL A 538 -91.05 3.60 3.56
N PHE A 539 -90.76 4.75 2.98
CA PHE A 539 -91.38 6.02 3.30
C PHE A 539 -92.00 6.59 2.02
N ILE A 540 -93.25 7.06 2.11
CA ILE A 540 -94.03 7.55 0.97
C ILE A 540 -94.35 9.02 1.20
N GLN A 541 -94.03 9.87 0.22
CA GLN A 541 -94.48 11.26 0.16
C GLN A 541 -95.59 11.37 -0.91
N LEU A 542 -96.81 11.64 -0.47
CA LEU A 542 -97.96 11.82 -1.35
C LEU A 542 -97.88 13.18 -2.07
N GLU A 543 -98.27 13.19 -3.35
CA GLU A 543 -98.20 14.37 -4.24
C GLU A 543 -99.59 14.76 -4.81
N GLY A 544 -100.65 14.37 -4.11
CA GLY A 544 -102.04 14.69 -4.45
C GLY A 544 -103.00 14.24 -3.35
N GLU A 545 -104.30 14.50 -3.55
CA GLU A 545 -105.34 14.17 -2.56
C GLU A 545 -105.61 12.66 -2.51
N CYS A 546 -105.55 12.06 -1.31
CA CYS A 546 -106.04 10.72 -1.02
C CYS A 546 -106.27 10.58 0.50
N ASN A 547 -106.86 9.47 0.97
CA ASN A 547 -107.14 9.23 2.39
C ASN A 547 -105.89 8.91 3.25
N GLY A 548 -104.68 9.14 2.73
CA GLY A 548 -103.43 8.59 3.25
C GLY A 548 -103.19 7.14 2.79
N VAL A 549 -101.98 6.63 3.02
CA VAL A 549 -101.56 5.28 2.58
C VAL A 549 -100.84 4.50 3.68
N PHE A 550 -100.84 3.17 3.55
CA PHE A 550 -99.97 2.27 4.29
C PHE A 550 -99.21 1.36 3.32
N VAL A 551 -98.13 0.73 3.82
CA VAL A 551 -97.27 -0.18 3.04
C VAL A 551 -97.29 -1.57 3.66
N THR A 552 -97.57 -2.59 2.83
CA THR A 552 -97.61 -4.01 3.20
C THR A 552 -96.84 -4.85 2.17
N GLU A 553 -96.81 -6.17 2.34
CA GLU A 553 -96.19 -7.13 1.40
C GLU A 553 -94.72 -6.80 1.04
N LYS A 554 -94.00 -6.25 2.02
CA LYS A 554 -92.61 -5.79 1.88
C LYS A 554 -91.66 -6.98 1.79
N THR A 555 -91.00 -7.13 0.65
CA THR A 555 -90.00 -8.16 0.36
C THR A 555 -88.70 -7.51 -0.16
N ALA A 556 -87.68 -8.30 -0.50
CA ALA A 556 -86.53 -7.78 -1.24
C ALA A 556 -86.88 -7.36 -2.69
N SER A 557 -87.95 -7.91 -3.26
CA SER A 557 -88.37 -7.68 -4.66
C SER A 557 -89.42 -6.58 -4.84
N GLY A 558 -90.06 -6.09 -3.77
CA GLY A 558 -91.08 -5.07 -3.87
C GLY A 558 -91.92 -4.85 -2.61
N PHE A 559 -92.94 -4.00 -2.74
CA PHE A 559 -93.89 -3.68 -1.68
C PHE A 559 -95.23 -3.20 -2.25
N LEU A 560 -96.33 -3.48 -1.54
CA LEU A 560 -97.66 -2.98 -1.87
C LEU A 560 -97.93 -1.67 -1.13
N VAL A 561 -98.23 -0.60 -1.87
CA VAL A 561 -98.77 0.66 -1.32
C VAL A 561 -100.29 0.63 -1.49
N LYS A 562 -101.04 0.91 -0.41
CA LYS A 562 -102.50 0.87 -0.42
C LYS A 562 -103.09 2.05 0.35
N GLU A 563 -104.16 2.63 -0.20
CA GLU A 563 -104.90 3.73 0.38
C GLU A 563 -105.71 3.29 1.61
N LEU A 564 -105.81 4.17 2.60
CA LEU A 564 -106.62 3.97 3.80
C LEU A 564 -108.13 4.04 3.49
N ASN A 565 -108.94 3.51 4.40
CA ASN A 565 -110.41 3.51 4.36
C ASN A 565 -111.06 2.93 3.08
N GLY A 566 -110.31 2.22 2.24
CA GLY A 566 -110.81 1.69 0.97
C GLY A 566 -110.97 2.77 -0.12
N GLY A 567 -110.23 3.88 -0.02
CA GLY A 567 -110.17 4.90 -1.06
C GLY A 567 -109.68 4.34 -2.41
N THR A 568 -110.05 5.02 -3.48
CA THR A 568 -109.87 4.59 -4.88
C THR A 568 -109.07 5.59 -5.72
N SER A 569 -108.26 6.43 -5.07
CA SER A 569 -107.50 7.48 -5.77
C SER A 569 -106.49 6.91 -6.75
N ASN A 570 -106.04 7.77 -7.68
CA ASN A 570 -104.96 7.47 -8.61
C ASN A 570 -103.79 8.43 -8.37
N THR A 571 -103.52 8.70 -7.09
CA THR A 571 -102.62 9.77 -6.65
C THR A 571 -101.15 9.39 -6.83
N PRO A 572 -100.30 10.30 -7.39
CA PRO A 572 -98.86 10.09 -7.49
C PRO A 572 -98.19 10.24 -6.12
N PHE A 573 -97.02 9.62 -5.99
CA PHE A 573 -96.18 9.73 -4.81
C PHE A 573 -94.70 9.51 -5.13
N SER A 574 -93.81 10.23 -4.44
CA SER A 574 -92.41 9.86 -4.32
C SER A 574 -92.23 8.83 -3.20
N TYR A 575 -91.22 7.98 -3.32
CA TYR A 575 -90.79 7.07 -2.25
C TYR A 575 -89.27 7.05 -2.11
N HIS A 576 -88.81 6.72 -0.91
CA HIS A 576 -87.48 6.14 -0.74
C HIS A 576 -87.56 4.91 0.17
N ILE A 577 -86.66 3.97 -0.08
CA ILE A 577 -86.55 2.72 0.66
C ILE A 577 -85.18 2.60 1.31
N VAL A 578 -85.12 1.96 2.48
CA VAL A 578 -83.87 1.76 3.23
C VAL A 578 -83.79 0.32 3.71
N ALA A 579 -82.77 -0.41 3.27
CA ALA A 579 -82.55 -1.81 3.58
C ALA A 579 -81.10 -2.08 4.02
N ASN A 580 -80.87 -3.15 4.77
CA ASN A 580 -79.52 -3.60 5.11
C ASN A 580 -78.82 -4.13 3.85
N ARG A 581 -77.55 -3.78 3.63
CA ARG A 581 -76.73 -4.37 2.56
C ARG A 581 -76.55 -5.87 2.79
N ALA A 582 -76.63 -6.67 1.74
CA ALA A 582 -76.31 -8.11 1.80
C ALA A 582 -74.82 -8.36 2.13
N ASP A 583 -74.51 -9.53 2.69
CA ASP A 583 -73.12 -9.99 2.83
C ASP A 583 -72.50 -10.23 1.44
N ASP A 584 -71.22 -9.89 1.24
CA ASP A 584 -70.54 -10.27 -0.01
C ASP A 584 -70.19 -11.76 0.07
N ILE A 585 -70.66 -12.56 -0.87
CA ILE A 585 -70.46 -14.02 -0.93
C ILE A 585 -69.39 -14.37 -1.99
N ALA A 586 -68.44 -15.21 -1.62
CA ALA A 586 -67.39 -15.72 -2.50
C ALA A 586 -67.91 -16.82 -3.45
N SER A 587 -67.10 -17.19 -4.45
CA SER A 587 -67.43 -18.23 -5.45
C SER A 587 -67.57 -19.64 -4.86
N ASP A 588 -67.10 -19.87 -3.64
CA ASP A 588 -67.26 -21.12 -2.88
C ASP A 588 -68.48 -21.11 -1.93
N GLY A 589 -69.23 -20.01 -1.87
CA GLY A 589 -70.36 -19.81 -0.96
C GLY A 589 -70.01 -19.26 0.43
N SER A 590 -68.72 -19.00 0.73
CA SER A 590 -68.29 -18.39 1.99
C SER A 590 -68.57 -16.88 2.03
N ILE A 591 -68.58 -16.29 3.23
CA ILE A 591 -68.75 -14.83 3.41
C ILE A 591 -67.39 -14.14 3.21
N ALA A 592 -67.24 -13.44 2.09
CA ALA A 592 -66.06 -12.65 1.73
C ALA A 592 -65.99 -11.28 2.42
N SER A 593 -67.16 -10.72 2.76
CA SER A 593 -67.30 -9.52 3.60
C SER A 593 -68.64 -9.55 4.34
N LYS A 594 -68.58 -9.50 5.67
CA LYS A 594 -69.77 -9.48 6.53
C LYS A 594 -70.35 -8.07 6.61
N HIS A 595 -71.66 -7.93 6.37
CA HIS A 595 -72.41 -6.67 6.48
C HIS A 595 -73.72 -6.80 7.28
N VAL A 596 -74.47 -7.89 7.08
CA VAL A 596 -75.80 -8.08 7.68
C VAL A 596 -75.67 -8.27 9.19
N GLY A 597 -76.34 -7.41 9.96
CA GLY A 597 -76.31 -7.44 11.43
C GLY A 597 -75.15 -6.66 12.07
N LEU A 598 -74.28 -6.01 11.29
CA LEU A 598 -73.32 -5.06 11.86
C LEU A 598 -74.03 -3.76 12.26
N ARG A 599 -74.03 -3.49 13.57
CA ARG A 599 -74.50 -2.22 14.15
C ARG A 599 -73.51 -1.74 15.22
N PHE A 600 -72.98 -0.52 15.06
CA PHE A 600 -71.92 0.05 15.91
C PHE A 600 -70.77 -0.95 16.26
N PRO A 601 -70.08 -1.54 15.26
CA PRO A 601 -68.90 -2.36 15.54
C PRO A 601 -67.78 -1.51 16.19
N ILE A 602 -66.96 -2.15 17.01
CA ILE A 602 -65.78 -1.50 17.60
C ILE A 602 -64.78 -1.20 16.47
N GLY A 603 -64.27 0.04 16.40
CA GLY A 603 -63.29 0.44 15.39
C GLY A 603 -61.85 0.01 15.73
N PRO A 604 -60.94 0.02 14.73
CA PRO A 604 -59.50 -0.12 14.97
C PRO A 604 -58.96 1.06 15.78
N SER A 605 -57.88 0.83 16.54
CA SER A 605 -57.03 1.92 17.05
C SER A 605 -56.23 2.58 15.91
N PRO A 606 -55.56 3.72 16.16
CA PRO A 606 -54.40 4.13 15.37
C PRO A 606 -53.43 2.96 15.15
N ALA A 607 -52.72 2.96 14.02
CA ALA A 607 -51.77 1.91 13.72
C ALA A 607 -50.52 2.04 14.61
N GLU A 608 -50.00 0.92 15.12
CA GLU A 608 -48.69 0.95 15.78
C GLU A 608 -47.58 1.24 14.75
N MET A 609 -46.84 2.30 15.04
CA MET A 609 -45.71 2.81 14.27
C MET A 609 -44.46 2.52 15.09
N MET A 610 -43.36 2.07 14.46
CA MET A 610 -42.12 1.90 15.22
C MET A 610 -41.62 3.30 15.60
N GLU A 611 -41.58 3.60 16.90
CA GLU A 611 -40.92 4.81 17.35
C GLU A 611 -39.46 4.76 16.91
N THR A 612 -39.06 5.75 16.12
CA THR A 612 -37.65 5.97 15.80
C THR A 612 -36.95 6.48 17.05
N GLN A 613 -36.72 5.58 18.02
CA GLN A 613 -35.85 5.86 19.14
C GLN A 613 -34.52 6.29 18.54
N ALA A 614 -34.15 7.54 18.82
CA ALA A 614 -32.76 7.90 18.70
C ALA A 614 -32.01 6.91 19.60
N MET A 615 -31.12 6.09 19.03
CA MET A 615 -30.12 5.39 19.82
C MET A 615 -29.22 6.47 20.41
N GLU A 616 -29.63 7.04 21.54
CA GLU A 616 -28.89 8.05 22.29
C GLU A 616 -27.61 7.40 22.77
N VAL A 617 -26.46 7.67 22.12
CA VAL A 617 -25.23 7.03 22.60
C VAL A 617 -24.81 7.80 23.85
N LYS A 618 -24.79 7.03 24.93
CA LYS A 618 -23.76 7.15 25.95
C LYS A 618 -22.41 7.16 25.22
N GLU A 619 -21.80 8.35 25.12
CA GLU A 619 -20.36 8.46 25.02
C GLU A 619 -19.77 7.72 26.22
N ASP A 620 -19.38 6.44 26.04
CA ASP A 620 -18.48 5.80 26.99
C ASP A 620 -17.15 6.53 26.87
N LYS A 621 -16.93 7.49 27.78
CA LYS A 621 -15.75 8.35 27.80
C LYS A 621 -14.52 7.53 28.14
N VAL A 622 -13.93 6.94 27.11
CA VAL A 622 -12.66 6.22 27.16
C VAL A 622 -11.60 7.14 27.75
N LYS A 623 -11.31 6.94 29.03
CA LYS A 623 -10.19 7.60 29.70
C LYS A 623 -8.90 7.10 29.06
N ILE A 624 -8.30 7.92 28.21
CA ILE A 624 -6.95 7.68 27.68
C ILE A 624 -5.93 7.97 28.80
N GLU A 625 -5.80 7.03 29.75
CA GLU A 625 -4.72 7.06 30.72
C GLU A 625 -3.40 6.64 30.03
N LYS A 626 -2.37 7.47 30.18
CA LYS A 626 -1.09 7.35 29.45
C LYS A 626 -0.27 6.17 29.96
N VAL A 627 -0.43 4.99 29.35
CA VAL A 627 0.49 3.86 29.58
C VAL A 627 1.85 4.16 28.95
N LYS A 628 2.84 4.51 29.78
CA LYS A 628 4.26 4.42 29.39
C LYS A 628 4.62 2.93 29.30
N GLY A 629 4.94 2.46 28.09
CA GLY A 629 5.20 1.04 27.84
C GLY A 629 6.45 0.48 28.52
N LYS A 630 6.46 -0.84 28.74
CA LYS A 630 7.66 -1.63 29.04
C LYS A 630 7.48 -3.09 28.56
N SER A 631 8.45 -3.55 27.77
CA SER A 631 8.86 -4.95 27.53
C SER A 631 7.80 -6.06 27.71
N ALA A 632 7.28 -6.58 26.60
CA ALA A 632 6.59 -7.88 26.62
C ALA A 632 7.57 -9.02 26.98
N LYS A 633 7.11 -9.95 27.82
CA LYS A 633 7.62 -11.33 27.88
C LYS A 633 6.40 -12.25 27.80
N SER A 634 6.51 -13.30 27.01
CA SER A 634 5.43 -14.24 26.74
C SER A 634 5.30 -15.31 27.83
N THR A 635 4.09 -15.46 28.38
CA THR A 635 3.64 -16.70 29.03
C THR A 635 2.20 -16.97 28.61
N GLN A 636 1.82 -18.24 28.54
CA GLN A 636 0.61 -18.74 27.87
C GLN A 636 -0.57 -18.87 28.85
N LEU A 637 -1.80 -18.95 28.35
CA LEU A 637 -3.00 -19.14 29.18
C LEU A 637 -3.07 -20.59 29.71
N ASP A 638 -3.33 -20.72 31.01
CA ASP A 638 -3.95 -21.90 31.59
C ASP A 638 -5.45 -21.65 31.82
N ILE A 639 -6.28 -22.65 31.55
CA ILE A 639 -7.73 -22.64 31.85
C ILE A 639 -7.96 -23.66 32.97
N GLN A 640 -8.34 -23.17 34.15
CA GLN A 640 -8.67 -24.06 35.27
C GLN A 640 -10.02 -24.77 35.04
N ALA A 641 -9.99 -26.10 35.06
CA ALA A 641 -11.16 -26.97 35.10
C ALA A 641 -11.32 -27.61 36.49
N THR A 642 -12.55 -27.91 36.87
CA THR A 642 -12.94 -28.25 38.25
C THR A 642 -12.38 -29.58 38.76
N GLU A 643 -11.82 -29.58 39.97
CA GLU A 643 -11.40 -30.80 40.67
C GLU A 643 -12.60 -31.70 41.07
N LYS A 644 -12.42 -33.02 40.91
CA LYS A 644 -13.10 -34.01 41.77
C LYS A 644 -12.28 -35.30 41.84
N HIS A 645 -11.72 -35.61 43.02
CA HIS A 645 -10.85 -36.76 43.23
C HIS A 645 -11.56 -38.13 43.13
N SER A 646 -10.89 -39.08 42.47
CA SER A 646 -10.87 -40.50 42.84
C SER A 646 -9.53 -41.12 42.41
N ASN A 647 -8.97 -42.01 43.24
CA ASN A 647 -7.56 -42.42 43.13
C ASN A 647 -7.35 -43.66 42.24
N SER A 648 -6.30 -43.65 41.41
CA SER A 648 -5.25 -44.69 41.39
C SER A 648 -4.04 -44.28 40.52
N GLU A 649 -2.87 -44.87 40.79
CA GLU A 649 -1.58 -44.51 40.16
C GLU A 649 -1.24 -45.36 38.90
N PRO A 650 -0.23 -44.95 38.08
CA PRO A 650 -0.19 -45.26 36.64
C PRO A 650 0.73 -46.41 36.23
N GLN A 651 0.67 -46.78 34.94
CA GLN A 651 1.79 -47.39 34.22
C GLN A 651 2.06 -46.69 32.88
N LEU A 652 3.35 -46.60 32.59
CA LEU A 652 3.98 -46.18 31.32
C LEU A 652 3.87 -47.35 30.28
N LEU A 653 4.19 -47.25 28.98
CA LEU A 653 5.04 -46.35 28.17
C LEU A 653 4.72 -46.57 26.65
N GLN A 654 5.56 -46.03 25.75
CA GLN A 654 5.77 -46.38 24.33
C GLN A 654 4.77 -45.92 23.22
N GLU A 655 5.10 -44.77 22.64
CA GLU A 655 5.60 -44.57 21.25
C GLU A 655 5.19 -45.44 20.02
N GLN A 656 5.03 -44.68 18.92
CA GLN A 656 5.45 -44.93 17.51
C GLN A 656 4.52 -45.55 16.44
N GLN A 657 4.04 -44.62 15.59
CA GLN A 657 3.96 -44.63 14.12
C GLN A 657 2.82 -45.40 13.36
N PRO A 658 2.44 -44.92 12.15
CA PRO A 658 1.21 -45.31 11.48
C PRO A 658 1.39 -46.36 10.37
N ALA A 659 0.31 -47.07 10.03
CA ALA A 659 0.29 -48.04 8.93
C ALA A 659 -0.64 -47.61 7.79
N ASN A 660 -0.09 -47.51 6.57
CA ASN A 660 -0.88 -47.51 5.34
C ASN A 660 -1.38 -48.93 5.01
N THR A 661 -2.51 -49.01 4.34
CA THR A 661 -3.02 -50.19 3.59
C THR A 661 -3.19 -49.76 2.11
N PRO A 662 -3.34 -50.67 1.12
CA PRO A 662 -3.54 -52.13 1.22
C PRO A 662 -2.65 -53.00 0.29
N ILE A 663 -2.83 -54.33 0.35
CA ILE A 663 -3.13 -55.23 -0.79
C ILE A 663 -3.43 -56.65 -0.26
N LYS A 664 -4.21 -57.45 -1.01
CA LYS A 664 -4.61 -58.83 -0.66
C LYS A 664 -3.73 -59.88 -1.34
N SER A 665 -3.39 -60.98 -0.66
CA SER A 665 -3.67 -62.35 -1.16
C SER A 665 -3.37 -63.48 -0.17
N SER A 666 -4.23 -64.52 -0.20
CA SER A 666 -3.97 -65.94 0.09
C SER A 666 -3.32 -66.40 1.41
N ASN A 667 -4.19 -66.88 2.31
CA ASN A 667 -4.10 -68.01 3.25
C ASN A 667 -2.84 -68.91 3.25
N THR A 668 -2.38 -69.27 4.46
CA THR A 668 -2.31 -70.68 4.89
C THR A 668 -2.66 -70.82 6.39
N ASN A 669 -2.95 -72.04 6.85
CA ASN A 669 -3.55 -72.33 8.18
C ASN A 669 -2.51 -72.67 9.27
N ASN A 670 -2.97 -72.58 10.54
CA ASN A 670 -2.49 -73.37 11.70
C ASN A 670 -1.06 -73.10 12.22
N MET A 671 -0.73 -73.28 13.51
CA MET A 671 -1.54 -73.38 14.74
C MET A 671 -0.63 -73.10 15.97
N GLN A 672 -1.25 -72.84 17.11
CA GLN A 672 -0.82 -73.28 18.46
C GLN A 672 0.45 -72.73 19.17
N LEU A 673 0.20 -72.37 20.45
CA LEU A 673 0.93 -72.74 21.69
C LEU A 673 2.23 -71.99 22.13
N GLN A 674 2.03 -71.29 23.26
CA GLN A 674 2.73 -71.43 24.55
C GLN A 674 4.19 -70.96 24.78
N GLU A 675 4.27 -70.07 25.77
CA GLU A 675 5.10 -70.16 27.00
C GLU A 675 6.59 -69.78 27.04
N SER A 676 6.82 -68.87 27.99
CA SER A 676 8.03 -68.70 28.81
C SER A 676 9.24 -68.04 28.13
N LYS A 677 10.06 -67.25 28.84
CA LYS A 677 10.11 -66.98 30.30
C LYS A 677 10.03 -65.49 30.61
#